data_AF-A0A6J5XDN5-F1
#
_entry.id   AF-A0A6J5XDN5-F1
#
_cell.length_a   1.000
_cell.length_b   1.000
_cell.length_c   1.000
_cell.angle_alpha   90.00
_cell.angle_beta   90.00
_cell.angle_gamma   90.00
#
_symmetry.space_group_name_H-M   'P 1'
#
loop_
_entity.id
_entity.type
_entity.pdbx_description
1 polymer ?
#
loop_
_entity_poly.entity_id
_entity_poly.type
_entity_poly.pdbx_seq_one_letter_code
_entity_poly.pdbx_strand_id
1 'polypeptide(L)'
;MEWRQSWRPWLRLFVMAAAVAVITQGGCVCGGDVTYDGRSLIIKGERRILFSGSIHYPRSTTEMWGSLIGKAKEGGLDVIQTYVFWNLHEPQPGQVGNPGTGLYACLRIGPFIESEWTYGGFPFWLHDVPDIVYRSDNEPFKYYMQNFTTKIVNMMKSEGLYASQGGPIILSQIENEYQNIEAAFHEKGPAYVRWAAKMAVELQTGVPWVMCKQTDAPDPVINTCNGMRCGQTFGGPNSPNKPSLWTENWTSFYQVYGGEPYIRSAEDIAFHVALFIARNGSYVNYYMYHGGTNFGRTSSAYVITSYYDQAPLDEYGLLRQPKWGHLKALHAAIKSCSTTLLQGMPTNFSLGQLQEAYVFREETEGRCVAFLINNDERNNATVQFQNASHELMPKSISILPDCEKVFSTRQRIVRTTEIFDSMERWQGYTDLIPNYENTSLHSDTLLEHMNVTKDVSDYLWYTLRFQHNISCAEPILVAESKGHATHAFVNNIYIGNAHGSHDTKQFIMQSPVVLSNEINNISLLGVMVGLPDSGAFLERRFSGLTRVEIQCSKNEFYNFTNYAWGYQVGLFGEKLQIYREENIHMVEWSKANTSLNQPLTWYKTFFDAPIGNDPVALNLSSMGKGEAWINGQSIGRYWVSFLTSKREPSQIMYHVPRSFFKTSENLLVLLEEAGGNPLHISLNTISLSTLPKPIHYYHLLQ
;
A
#
# COMPACT_ATOMS: atom_id res chain seq x y z
N MET A 1 -1.66 -4.70 35.00
CA MET A 1 -1.97 -5.81 35.94
C MET A 1 -3.49 -5.94 36.00
N GLU A 2 -3.97 -7.18 36.05
CA GLU A 2 -5.38 -7.60 36.23
C GLU A 2 -6.39 -7.19 35.16
N TRP A 3 -6.62 -8.04 34.15
CA TRP A 3 -7.97 -8.40 33.65
C TRP A 3 -7.91 -9.82 33.06
N ARG A 4 -8.10 -10.83 33.94
CA ARG A 4 -8.48 -12.21 33.59
C ARG A 4 -9.93 -12.40 34.06
N GLN A 5 -10.75 -13.08 33.25
CA GLN A 5 -12.19 -13.40 33.43
C GLN A 5 -13.13 -12.21 33.15
N SER A 6 -14.28 -12.31 32.49
CA SER A 6 -15.04 -13.36 31.80
C SER A 6 -15.11 -12.99 30.29
N TRP A 7 -15.57 -13.77 29.31
CA TRP A 7 -16.98 -13.98 28.94
C TRP A 7 -17.01 -15.18 27.95
N ARG A 8 -17.37 -16.36 28.47
CA ARG A 8 -17.94 -17.49 27.71
C ARG A 8 -19.27 -17.76 28.40
N PRO A 9 -20.41 -17.29 27.85
CA PRO A 9 -21.31 -18.24 27.20
C PRO A 9 -22.27 -17.59 26.17
N TRP A 10 -21.92 -17.57 24.88
CA TRP A 10 -22.90 -17.37 23.79
C TRP A 10 -22.64 -18.26 22.55
N LEU A 11 -21.74 -19.24 22.66
CA LEU A 11 -21.30 -20.09 21.54
C LEU A 11 -22.04 -21.44 21.41
N ARG A 12 -23.25 -21.59 21.98
CA ARG A 12 -23.99 -22.86 21.99
C ARG A 12 -25.44 -22.82 21.52
N LEU A 13 -25.88 -21.77 20.84
CA LEU A 13 -27.29 -21.68 20.37
C LEU A 13 -27.50 -21.36 18.89
N PHE A 14 -26.47 -21.44 18.03
CA PHE A 14 -26.63 -21.26 16.58
C PHE A 14 -25.98 -22.36 15.70
N VAL A 15 -25.69 -23.53 16.27
CA VAL A 15 -25.10 -24.69 15.55
C VAL A 15 -26.14 -25.81 15.31
N MET A 16 -27.43 -25.56 15.53
CA MET A 16 -28.49 -26.59 15.38
C MET A 16 -29.65 -26.12 14.50
N ALA A 17 -29.37 -25.61 13.29
CA ALA A 17 -30.39 -25.33 12.28
C ALA A 17 -29.88 -25.33 10.81
N ALA A 18 -28.88 -26.15 10.48
CA ALA A 18 -28.44 -26.33 9.09
C ALA A 18 -27.98 -27.77 8.79
N ALA A 19 -28.73 -28.75 9.29
CA ALA A 19 -28.54 -30.15 8.92
C ALA A 19 -29.92 -30.81 8.81
N VAL A 20 -30.45 -30.93 7.58
CA VAL A 20 -31.20 -32.08 7.04
C VAL A 20 -31.46 -31.82 5.53
N ALA A 21 -31.16 -32.84 4.72
CA ALA A 21 -31.38 -33.02 3.27
C ALA A 21 -30.46 -32.19 2.35
N VAL A 22 -29.49 -32.78 1.63
CA VAL A 22 -29.61 -33.93 0.71
C VAL A 22 -28.32 -34.78 0.73
N ILE A 23 -28.45 -36.09 0.93
CA ILE A 23 -27.44 -37.10 0.59
C ILE A 23 -27.98 -37.92 -0.58
N THR A 24 -27.26 -37.92 -1.70
CA THR A 24 -27.00 -38.97 -2.72
C THR A 24 -26.50 -38.21 -3.96
N GLN A 25 -25.32 -38.39 -4.56
CA GLN A 25 -24.51 -39.59 -4.78
C GLN A 25 -23.01 -39.27 -4.65
N GLY A 26 -22.23 -40.30 -4.31
CA GLY A 26 -20.81 -40.23 -4.05
C GLY A 26 -19.96 -39.82 -5.26
N GLY A 27 -19.11 -38.83 -5.00
CA GLY A 27 -17.82 -38.65 -5.64
C GLY A 27 -16.89 -38.14 -4.55
N CYS A 28 -15.92 -38.96 -4.14
CA CYS A 28 -14.82 -38.52 -3.29
C CYS A 28 -14.10 -37.40 -4.07
N VAL A 29 -14.25 -36.14 -3.64
CA VAL A 29 -13.47 -35.04 -4.22
C VAL A 29 -12.06 -35.20 -3.65
N CYS A 30 -11.19 -35.87 -4.41
CA CYS A 30 -9.75 -35.84 -4.16
C CYS A 30 -9.32 -34.37 -4.07
N GLY A 31 -8.68 -33.99 -2.96
CA GLY A 31 -8.03 -32.69 -2.83
C GLY A 31 -7.16 -32.44 -4.07
N GLY A 32 -7.31 -31.28 -4.70
CA GLY A 32 -6.65 -31.03 -5.98
C GLY A 32 -5.15 -30.85 -5.75
N ASP A 33 -4.33 -31.77 -6.26
CA ASP A 33 -2.87 -31.61 -6.25
C ASP A 33 -2.48 -30.34 -7.03
N VAL A 34 -1.79 -29.42 -6.36
CA VAL A 34 -1.07 -28.30 -6.98
C VAL A 34 0.41 -28.62 -6.93
N THR A 35 1.00 -28.83 -8.10
CA THR A 35 2.43 -29.11 -8.27
C THR A 35 3.00 -28.18 -9.33
N TYR A 36 4.26 -28.40 -9.74
CA TYR A 36 4.89 -27.64 -10.80
C TYR A 36 5.94 -28.48 -11.51
N ASP A 37 6.28 -28.05 -12.73
CA ASP A 37 7.45 -28.49 -13.46
C ASP A 37 8.21 -27.27 -14.04
N GLY A 38 9.22 -27.52 -14.86
CA GLY A 38 10.00 -26.46 -15.52
C GLY A 38 9.17 -25.51 -16.41
N ARG A 39 7.92 -25.86 -16.76
CA ARG A 39 7.08 -25.08 -17.67
C ARG A 39 6.06 -24.23 -16.95
N SER A 40 5.34 -24.78 -15.97
CA SER A 40 4.23 -24.09 -15.30
C SER A 40 3.82 -24.72 -13.97
N LEU A 41 2.94 -24.05 -13.25
CA LEU A 41 2.13 -24.72 -12.23
C LEU A 41 1.19 -25.74 -12.90
N ILE A 42 0.98 -26.85 -12.21
CA ILE A 42 0.07 -27.92 -12.58
C ILE A 42 -1.03 -27.95 -11.53
N ILE A 43 -2.26 -27.65 -11.94
CA ILE A 43 -3.43 -27.61 -11.05
C ILE A 43 -4.40 -28.68 -11.50
N LYS A 44 -4.67 -29.66 -10.63
CA LYS A 44 -5.51 -30.82 -10.95
C LYS A 44 -5.01 -31.60 -12.18
N GLY A 45 -3.69 -31.78 -12.27
CA GLY A 45 -3.03 -32.52 -13.36
C GLY A 45 -2.85 -31.73 -14.66
N GLU A 46 -3.34 -30.49 -14.76
CA GLU A 46 -3.23 -29.66 -15.97
C GLU A 46 -2.25 -28.50 -15.78
N ARG A 47 -1.30 -28.37 -16.72
CA ARG A 47 -0.45 -27.17 -16.83
C ARG A 47 -1.30 -25.92 -17.08
N ARG A 48 -0.95 -24.79 -16.47
CA ARG A 48 -1.70 -23.53 -16.59
C ARG A 48 -0.79 -22.34 -16.89
N ILE A 49 -1.28 -21.43 -17.76
CA ILE A 49 -0.83 -20.03 -17.78
C ILE A 49 -1.84 -19.24 -16.96
N LEU A 50 -1.39 -18.55 -15.92
CA LEU A 50 -2.25 -17.89 -14.94
C LEU A 50 -2.03 -16.38 -14.94
N PHE A 51 -3.11 -15.63 -15.08
CA PHE A 51 -3.10 -14.18 -14.83
C PHE A 51 -3.60 -13.91 -13.41
N SER A 52 -2.81 -13.15 -12.66
CA SER A 52 -3.07 -12.80 -11.27
C SER A 52 -3.17 -11.29 -11.11
N GLY A 53 -3.90 -10.83 -10.10
CA GLY A 53 -3.95 -9.41 -9.74
C GLY A 53 -3.88 -9.21 -8.25
N SER A 54 -3.07 -8.25 -7.80
CA SER A 54 -3.00 -7.90 -6.39
C SER A 54 -4.16 -7.00 -5.99
N ILE A 55 -4.88 -7.43 -4.94
CA ILE A 55 -5.96 -6.70 -4.27
C ILE A 55 -5.73 -6.88 -2.76
N HIS A 56 -5.30 -5.82 -2.08
CA HIS A 56 -5.01 -5.88 -0.65
C HIS A 56 -6.28 -5.62 0.15
N TYR A 57 -6.74 -6.63 0.89
CA TYR A 57 -8.02 -6.57 1.61
C TYR A 57 -8.15 -5.39 2.59
N PRO A 58 -7.11 -4.87 3.28
CA PRO A 58 -7.29 -3.72 4.16
C PRO A 58 -7.40 -2.38 3.43
N ARG A 59 -7.05 -2.33 2.14
CA ARG A 59 -7.07 -1.09 1.34
C ARG A 59 -8.42 -0.86 0.64
N SER A 60 -9.41 -1.69 0.94
CA SER A 60 -10.80 -1.57 0.47
C SER A 60 -11.73 -2.17 1.52
N THR A 61 -13.00 -1.76 1.55
CA THR A 61 -13.95 -2.29 2.55
C THR A 61 -14.50 -3.64 2.14
N THR A 62 -15.02 -4.41 3.11
CA THR A 62 -15.69 -5.69 2.89
C THR A 62 -16.79 -5.63 1.84
N GLU A 63 -17.51 -4.51 1.77
CA GLU A 63 -18.59 -4.29 0.80
C GLU A 63 -18.06 -4.10 -0.63
N MET A 64 -16.82 -3.63 -0.78
CA MET A 64 -16.18 -3.45 -2.10
C MET A 64 -15.63 -4.77 -2.66
N TRP A 65 -15.19 -5.69 -1.80
CA TRP A 65 -14.43 -6.89 -2.21
C TRP A 65 -15.15 -7.72 -3.27
N GLY A 66 -16.46 -7.96 -3.12
CA GLY A 66 -17.24 -8.71 -4.11
C GLY A 66 -17.23 -8.06 -5.50
N SER A 67 -17.38 -6.73 -5.56
CA SER A 67 -17.33 -5.96 -6.81
C SER A 67 -15.94 -5.98 -7.43
N LEU A 68 -14.90 -5.80 -6.62
CA LEU A 68 -13.50 -5.81 -7.06
C LEU A 68 -13.09 -7.16 -7.64
N ILE A 69 -13.39 -8.26 -6.93
CA ILE A 69 -13.12 -9.64 -7.36
C ILE A 69 -13.93 -9.96 -8.62
N GLY A 70 -15.20 -9.52 -8.70
CA GLY A 70 -16.02 -9.66 -9.90
C GLY A 70 -15.41 -8.99 -11.13
N LYS A 71 -14.95 -7.73 -11.00
CA LYS A 71 -14.29 -6.99 -12.09
C LYS A 71 -12.92 -7.56 -12.46
N ALA A 72 -12.18 -8.11 -11.49
CA ALA A 72 -10.95 -8.86 -11.73
C ALA A 72 -11.18 -10.12 -12.57
N LYS A 73 -12.19 -10.92 -12.20
CA LYS A 73 -12.63 -12.09 -12.97
C LYS A 73 -13.08 -11.71 -14.38
N GLU A 74 -13.91 -10.67 -14.51
CA GLU A 74 -14.37 -10.17 -15.80
C GLU A 74 -13.22 -9.63 -16.65
N GLY A 75 -12.19 -9.07 -16.00
CA GLY A 75 -10.95 -8.64 -16.62
C GLY A 75 -10.04 -9.78 -17.07
N GLY A 76 -10.44 -11.04 -16.83
CA GLY A 76 -9.72 -12.23 -17.28
C GLY A 76 -8.66 -12.75 -16.31
N LEU A 77 -8.64 -12.31 -15.05
CA LEU A 77 -7.78 -12.90 -14.03
C LEU A 77 -8.25 -14.29 -13.61
N ASP A 78 -7.30 -15.14 -13.26
CA ASP A 78 -7.47 -16.50 -12.71
C ASP A 78 -7.16 -16.55 -11.21
N VAL A 79 -6.33 -15.63 -10.72
CA VAL A 79 -5.80 -15.63 -9.34
C VAL A 79 -5.92 -14.23 -8.73
N ILE A 80 -6.29 -14.15 -7.45
CA ILE A 80 -6.12 -12.95 -6.63
C ILE A 80 -4.88 -13.13 -5.75
N GLN A 81 -3.99 -12.15 -5.76
CA GLN A 81 -2.83 -12.13 -4.88
C GLN A 81 -3.05 -11.11 -3.76
N THR A 82 -2.67 -11.46 -2.54
CA THR A 82 -2.66 -10.49 -1.43
C THR A 82 -1.55 -10.80 -0.46
N TYR A 83 -1.01 -9.75 0.15
CA TYR A 83 -0.21 -9.88 1.36
C TYR A 83 -1.06 -10.21 2.58
N VAL A 84 -0.42 -10.70 3.65
CA VAL A 84 -0.97 -10.73 5.01
C VAL A 84 -0.34 -9.61 5.83
N PHE A 85 -1.18 -8.69 6.35
CA PHE A 85 -0.73 -7.50 7.06
C PHE A 85 -0.63 -7.80 8.57
N TRP A 86 0.54 -8.26 9.02
CA TRP A 86 0.74 -8.73 10.41
C TRP A 86 0.34 -7.68 11.44
N ASN A 87 0.78 -6.43 11.28
CA ASN A 87 0.43 -5.34 12.18
C ASN A 87 -1.08 -5.06 12.33
N LEU A 88 -1.92 -5.41 11.33
CA LEU A 88 -3.38 -5.32 11.45
C LEU A 88 -4.02 -6.55 12.11
N HIS A 89 -3.45 -7.74 11.90
CA HIS A 89 -3.99 -9.00 12.41
C HIS A 89 -3.49 -9.40 13.80
N GLU A 90 -2.47 -8.70 14.30
CA GLU A 90 -1.95 -8.86 15.65
C GLU A 90 -1.56 -7.55 16.36
N PRO A 91 -2.39 -6.49 16.33
CA PRO A 91 -2.35 -5.48 17.38
C PRO A 91 -2.85 -6.10 18.70
N GLN A 92 -3.86 -6.99 18.60
CA GLN A 92 -4.25 -8.12 19.49
C GLN A 92 -5.03 -9.19 18.66
N PRO A 93 -5.15 -10.47 19.08
CA PRO A 93 -5.47 -11.59 18.18
C PRO A 93 -6.93 -11.75 17.71
N GLY A 94 -7.12 -11.95 16.40
CA GLY A 94 -8.06 -12.92 15.80
C GLY A 94 -9.34 -12.38 15.14
N GLN A 95 -9.35 -12.33 13.79
CA GLN A 95 -10.51 -12.55 12.90
C GLN A 95 -10.09 -12.47 11.41
N VAL A 96 -10.57 -13.37 10.55
CA VAL A 96 -10.35 -13.33 9.07
C VAL A 96 -11.66 -13.64 8.33
N GLY A 97 -11.92 -12.92 7.23
CA GLY A 97 -13.07 -13.11 6.34
C GLY A 97 -12.78 -13.99 5.11
N ASN A 98 -13.83 -14.57 4.53
CA ASN A 98 -13.75 -15.64 3.51
C ASN A 98 -13.81 -15.08 2.07
N PRO A 99 -12.85 -15.39 1.16
CA PRO A 99 -12.89 -14.92 -0.23
C PRO A 99 -13.89 -15.71 -1.09
N GLY A 100 -14.70 -14.99 -1.87
CA GLY A 100 -15.80 -15.52 -2.69
C GLY A 100 -15.40 -16.41 -3.89
N THR A 101 -16.42 -17.00 -4.51
CA THR A 101 -16.35 -18.16 -5.41
C THR A 101 -15.76 -17.90 -6.81
N GLY A 102 -14.72 -18.65 -7.21
CA GLY A 102 -14.38 -18.92 -8.63
C GLY A 102 -13.06 -18.37 -9.18
N LEU A 103 -12.20 -17.78 -8.34
CA LEU A 103 -10.79 -17.49 -8.65
C LEU A 103 -9.89 -18.28 -7.67
N TYR A 104 -8.65 -18.56 -8.07
CA TYR A 104 -7.62 -19.04 -7.16
C TYR A 104 -7.03 -17.89 -6.33
N ALA A 105 -6.20 -18.22 -5.33
CA ALA A 105 -5.50 -17.26 -4.50
C ALA A 105 -3.99 -17.55 -4.41
N CYS A 106 -3.19 -16.48 -4.41
CA CYS A 106 -1.78 -16.48 -4.02
C CYS A 106 -1.65 -15.69 -2.71
N LEU A 107 -1.37 -16.40 -1.61
CA LEU A 107 -1.29 -15.82 -0.28
C LEU A 107 0.16 -15.47 0.07
N ARG A 108 0.52 -14.19 0.04
CA ARG A 108 1.87 -13.73 0.38
C ARG A 108 1.95 -13.44 1.87
N ILE A 109 2.38 -14.43 2.65
CA ILE A 109 2.31 -14.37 4.11
C ILE A 109 3.37 -13.43 4.69
N GLY A 110 4.54 -13.30 4.04
CA GLY A 110 5.63 -12.45 4.51
C GLY A 110 6.46 -13.16 5.60
N PRO A 111 6.59 -12.60 6.83
CA PRO A 111 5.73 -11.57 7.39
C PRO A 111 6.21 -10.13 7.14
N PHE A 112 7.45 -9.96 6.70
CA PHE A 112 7.83 -8.72 6.03
C PHE A 112 7.17 -8.68 4.66
N ILE A 113 6.46 -7.60 4.36
CA ILE A 113 5.70 -7.44 3.12
C ILE A 113 6.07 -6.17 2.34
N GLU A 114 6.85 -5.26 2.95
CA GLU A 114 7.07 -3.90 2.42
C GLU A 114 5.73 -3.21 2.12
N SER A 115 5.25 -3.34 0.88
CA SER A 115 3.92 -2.97 0.40
C SER A 115 3.57 -1.48 0.55
N GLU A 116 4.58 -0.63 0.71
CA GLU A 116 4.38 0.77 1.10
C GLU A 116 3.48 0.90 2.33
N TRP A 117 3.61 -0.08 3.23
CA TRP A 117 2.79 -0.26 4.41
C TRP A 117 3.63 0.06 5.65
N THR A 118 3.01 0.66 6.65
CA THR A 118 3.71 1.10 7.86
C THR A 118 4.54 -0.05 8.44
N TYR A 119 5.83 0.25 8.66
CA TYR A 119 6.85 -0.66 9.17
C TYR A 119 7.06 -1.96 8.38
N GLY A 120 6.72 -1.94 7.08
CA GLY A 120 6.85 -3.10 6.19
C GLY A 120 5.95 -4.26 6.60
N GLY A 121 4.90 -3.99 7.36
CA GLY A 121 3.96 -4.97 7.93
C GLY A 121 4.29 -5.44 9.34
N PHE A 122 5.48 -5.14 9.88
CA PHE A 122 5.82 -5.54 11.24
C PHE A 122 5.02 -4.76 12.28
N PRO A 123 4.53 -5.42 13.34
CA PRO A 123 3.95 -4.71 14.47
C PRO A 123 5.05 -3.96 15.24
N PHE A 124 4.76 -2.74 15.70
CA PHE A 124 5.78 -1.92 16.37
C PHE A 124 6.32 -2.58 17.65
N TRP A 125 5.51 -3.33 18.41
CA TRP A 125 5.96 -4.01 19.63
C TRP A 125 7.15 -4.96 19.40
N LEU A 126 7.34 -5.45 18.16
CA LEU A 126 8.49 -6.29 17.81
C LEU A 126 9.81 -5.53 17.99
N HIS A 127 9.78 -4.19 17.89
CA HIS A 127 10.93 -3.31 18.05
C HIS A 127 11.54 -3.39 19.46
N ASP A 128 10.69 -3.62 20.46
CA ASP A 128 11.08 -3.63 21.87
C ASP A 128 11.57 -5.02 22.35
N VAL A 129 11.59 -6.01 21.45
CA VAL A 129 12.12 -7.34 21.78
C VAL A 129 13.64 -7.24 21.98
N PRO A 130 14.18 -7.67 23.14
CA PRO A 130 15.61 -7.61 23.40
C PRO A 130 16.44 -8.33 22.34
N ASP A 131 17.56 -7.69 21.95
CA ASP A 131 18.54 -8.21 20.99
C ASP A 131 17.95 -8.58 19.61
N ILE A 132 16.78 -8.04 19.25
CA ILE A 132 16.16 -8.34 17.98
C ILE A 132 16.94 -7.71 16.82
N VAL A 133 17.05 -8.48 15.74
CA VAL A 133 17.54 -7.98 14.45
C VAL A 133 16.58 -8.49 13.40
N TYR A 134 15.88 -7.57 12.74
CA TYR A 134 14.86 -7.95 11.77
C TYR A 134 15.48 -8.63 10.57
N ARG A 135 14.77 -9.64 10.05
CA ARG A 135 15.07 -10.30 8.78
C ARG A 135 16.52 -10.81 8.74
N SER A 136 16.95 -11.46 9.82
CA SER A 136 18.29 -12.02 9.95
C SER A 136 18.24 -13.34 10.70
N ASP A 137 19.36 -14.07 10.70
CA ASP A 137 19.52 -15.26 11.53
C ASP A 137 19.69 -14.85 13.00
N ASN A 138 18.56 -14.51 13.60
CA ASN A 138 18.39 -13.97 14.93
C ASN A 138 17.25 -14.73 15.61
N GLU A 139 17.54 -15.43 16.70
CA GLU A 139 16.56 -16.30 17.37
C GLU A 139 15.26 -15.60 17.79
N PRO A 140 15.29 -14.41 18.42
CA PRO A 140 14.06 -13.68 18.71
C PRO A 140 13.20 -13.43 17.46
N PHE A 141 13.80 -12.91 16.38
CA PHE A 141 13.07 -12.64 15.15
C PHE A 141 12.48 -13.91 14.52
N LYS A 142 13.29 -14.98 14.42
CA LYS A 142 12.86 -16.28 13.89
C LYS A 142 11.69 -16.86 14.67
N TYR A 143 11.74 -16.78 16.00
CA TYR A 143 10.66 -17.25 16.88
C TYR A 143 9.33 -16.53 16.59
N TYR A 144 9.33 -15.20 16.56
CA TYR A 144 8.10 -14.44 16.30
C TYR A 144 7.59 -14.60 14.87
N MET A 145 8.49 -14.60 13.88
CA MET A 145 8.14 -14.87 12.48
C MET A 145 7.50 -16.26 12.33
N GLN A 146 8.12 -17.31 12.86
CA GLN A 146 7.60 -18.67 12.79
C GLN A 146 6.23 -18.79 13.45
N ASN A 147 6.05 -18.18 14.63
CA ASN A 147 4.77 -18.20 15.33
C ASN A 147 3.65 -17.56 14.50
N PHE A 148 3.91 -16.39 13.92
CA PHE A 148 2.93 -15.71 13.07
C PHE A 148 2.64 -16.50 11.79
N THR A 149 3.67 -16.94 11.05
CA THR A 149 3.48 -17.74 9.84
C THR A 149 2.71 -19.03 10.13
N THR A 150 3.05 -19.73 11.22
CA THR A 150 2.35 -20.94 11.66
C THR A 150 0.88 -20.66 11.99
N LYS A 151 0.60 -19.57 12.69
CA LYS A 151 -0.78 -19.14 13.03
C LYS A 151 -1.61 -18.89 11.77
N ILE A 152 -1.07 -18.16 10.80
CA ILE A 152 -1.76 -17.88 9.53
C ILE A 152 -1.98 -19.17 8.75
N VAL A 153 -0.96 -20.02 8.58
CA VAL A 153 -1.11 -21.30 7.87
C VAL A 153 -2.14 -22.19 8.54
N ASN A 154 -2.12 -22.31 9.87
CA ASN A 154 -3.08 -23.12 10.62
C ASN A 154 -4.51 -22.59 10.47
N MET A 155 -4.69 -21.27 10.43
CA MET A 155 -6.00 -20.66 10.19
C MET A 155 -6.50 -20.93 8.78
N MET A 156 -5.65 -20.81 7.75
CA MET A 156 -6.03 -21.17 6.39
C MET A 156 -6.36 -22.66 6.27
N LYS A 157 -5.63 -23.52 6.98
CA LYS A 157 -5.90 -24.96 7.05
C LYS A 157 -7.21 -25.29 7.74
N SER A 158 -7.53 -24.64 8.86
CA SER A 158 -8.77 -24.90 9.60
C SER A 158 -10.01 -24.54 8.79
N GLU A 159 -9.90 -23.52 7.94
CA GLU A 159 -10.95 -23.10 7.01
C GLU A 159 -10.91 -23.86 5.67
N GLY A 160 -10.01 -24.83 5.49
CA GLY A 160 -9.90 -25.61 4.25
C GLY A 160 -9.53 -24.79 3.01
N LEU A 161 -8.82 -23.67 3.19
CA LEU A 161 -8.58 -22.69 2.12
C LEU A 161 -7.44 -23.06 1.17
N TYR A 162 -6.60 -24.03 1.52
CA TYR A 162 -5.58 -24.55 0.59
C TYR A 162 -6.22 -25.44 -0.49
N ALA A 163 -5.71 -25.35 -1.73
CA ALA A 163 -6.19 -26.16 -2.85
C ALA A 163 -6.06 -27.67 -2.60
N SER A 164 -5.06 -28.08 -1.83
CA SER A 164 -4.90 -29.44 -1.30
C SER A 164 -6.10 -29.92 -0.45
N GLN A 165 -6.87 -28.98 0.11
CA GLN A 165 -8.10 -29.21 0.88
C GLN A 165 -9.38 -28.85 0.10
N GLY A 166 -9.26 -28.48 -1.18
CA GLY A 166 -10.36 -28.02 -2.02
C GLY A 166 -10.61 -26.51 -2.03
N GLY A 167 -9.81 -25.73 -1.29
CA GLY A 167 -9.88 -24.27 -1.24
C GLY A 167 -9.19 -23.55 -2.42
N PRO A 168 -9.21 -22.20 -2.43
CA PRO A 168 -8.69 -21.43 -3.56
C PRO A 168 -7.16 -21.21 -3.54
N ILE A 169 -6.46 -21.37 -2.41
CA ILE A 169 -5.04 -21.00 -2.29
C ILE A 169 -4.17 -22.02 -3.03
N ILE A 170 -3.51 -21.58 -4.11
CA ILE A 170 -2.63 -22.40 -4.96
C ILE A 170 -1.14 -22.07 -4.80
N LEU A 171 -0.83 -20.92 -4.18
CA LEU A 171 0.54 -20.47 -3.93
C LEU A 171 0.62 -19.79 -2.57
N SER A 172 1.74 -19.95 -1.90
CA SER A 172 2.09 -19.15 -0.71
C SER A 172 3.47 -18.52 -0.86
N GLN A 173 3.66 -17.32 -0.34
CA GLN A 173 4.99 -16.68 -0.31
C GLN A 173 5.49 -16.51 1.12
N ILE A 174 6.75 -16.84 1.34
CA ILE A 174 7.50 -16.51 2.55
C ILE A 174 8.52 -15.41 2.22
N GLU A 175 8.72 -14.47 3.13
CA GLU A 175 9.51 -13.24 2.90
C GLU A 175 9.01 -12.39 1.72
N ASN A 176 9.69 -11.27 1.47
CA ASN A 176 9.49 -10.35 0.38
C ASN A 176 10.81 -9.65 0.01
N GLU A 177 11.29 -9.89 -1.21
CA GLU A 177 12.47 -9.22 -1.79
C GLU A 177 13.73 -9.22 -0.92
N TYR A 178 13.98 -10.32 -0.21
CA TYR A 178 15.04 -10.37 0.80
C TYR A 178 16.46 -10.26 0.22
N GLN A 179 16.71 -10.75 -0.99
CA GLN A 179 18.02 -10.63 -1.65
C GLN A 179 18.53 -9.19 -1.74
N ASN A 180 17.63 -8.18 -1.80
CA ASN A 180 18.02 -6.77 -1.84
C ASN A 180 18.78 -6.32 -0.57
N ILE A 181 18.56 -7.00 0.56
CA ILE A 181 19.17 -6.66 1.86
C ILE A 181 20.07 -7.76 2.42
N GLU A 182 20.02 -8.97 1.86
CA GLU A 182 20.69 -10.16 2.38
C GLU A 182 22.18 -9.91 2.69
N ALA A 183 22.89 -9.25 1.77
CA ALA A 183 24.32 -8.96 1.91
C ALA A 183 24.65 -8.11 3.16
N ALA A 184 23.71 -7.29 3.64
CA ALA A 184 23.88 -6.48 4.84
C ALA A 184 24.00 -7.32 6.12
N PHE A 185 23.60 -8.60 6.08
CA PHE A 185 23.67 -9.52 7.21
C PHE A 185 24.82 -10.53 7.11
N HIS A 186 25.68 -10.41 6.09
CA HIS A 186 26.82 -11.30 5.86
C HIS A 186 26.38 -12.78 5.93
N GLU A 187 27.06 -13.62 6.72
CA GLU A 187 26.77 -15.05 6.86
C GLU A 187 25.37 -15.35 7.43
N LYS A 188 24.76 -14.40 8.15
CA LYS A 188 23.42 -14.53 8.72
C LYS A 188 22.31 -14.37 7.68
N GLY A 189 22.58 -13.70 6.55
CA GLY A 189 21.60 -13.54 5.48
C GLY A 189 21.23 -14.88 4.83
N PRO A 190 22.20 -15.58 4.22
CA PRO A 190 21.96 -16.89 3.60
C PRO A 190 21.47 -17.95 4.59
N ALA A 191 21.94 -17.91 5.85
CA ALA A 191 21.46 -18.82 6.89
C ALA A 191 19.96 -18.61 7.19
N TYR A 192 19.53 -17.35 7.28
CA TYR A 192 18.13 -16.98 7.46
C TYR A 192 17.26 -17.40 6.27
N VAL A 193 17.70 -17.19 5.03
CA VAL A 193 16.96 -17.62 3.82
C VAL A 193 16.69 -19.13 3.84
N ARG A 194 17.73 -19.93 4.14
CA ARG A 194 17.59 -21.39 4.28
C ARG A 194 16.62 -21.79 5.38
N TRP A 195 16.70 -21.11 6.53
CA TRP A 195 15.78 -21.34 7.64
C TRP A 195 14.34 -20.98 7.27
N ALA A 196 14.10 -19.81 6.66
CA ALA A 196 12.76 -19.32 6.33
C ALA A 196 12.08 -20.22 5.29
N ALA A 197 12.82 -20.61 4.25
CA ALA A 197 12.35 -21.57 3.24
C ALA A 197 11.99 -22.93 3.87
N LYS A 198 12.88 -23.47 4.71
CA LYS A 198 12.65 -24.74 5.41
C LYS A 198 11.42 -24.67 6.32
N MET A 199 11.33 -23.64 7.15
CA MET A 199 10.21 -23.42 8.08
C MET A 199 8.88 -23.37 7.32
N ALA A 200 8.80 -22.61 6.22
CA ALA A 200 7.60 -22.50 5.41
C ALA A 200 7.17 -23.85 4.80
N VAL A 201 8.12 -24.60 4.24
CA VAL A 201 7.86 -25.91 3.63
C VAL A 201 7.42 -26.95 4.67
N GLU A 202 8.01 -26.93 5.87
CA GLU A 202 7.65 -27.83 6.98
C GLU A 202 6.24 -27.57 7.54
N LEU A 203 5.62 -26.43 7.23
CA LEU A 203 4.22 -26.17 7.55
C LEU A 203 3.24 -26.99 6.68
N GLN A 204 3.71 -27.70 5.66
CA GLN A 204 2.93 -28.69 4.89
C GLN A 204 1.57 -28.16 4.41
N THR A 205 1.57 -27.02 3.71
CA THR A 205 0.35 -26.42 3.12
C THR A 205 -0.26 -27.28 2.01
N GLY A 206 0.53 -28.19 1.42
CA GLY A 206 0.13 -29.00 0.27
C GLY A 206 0.10 -28.22 -1.05
N VAL A 207 0.63 -26.99 -1.07
CA VAL A 207 0.78 -26.17 -2.28
C VAL A 207 2.19 -25.57 -2.35
N PRO A 208 2.70 -25.18 -3.54
CA PRO A 208 4.05 -24.64 -3.68
C PRO A 208 4.27 -23.33 -2.92
N TRP A 209 5.52 -23.15 -2.47
CA TRP A 209 6.01 -21.90 -1.88
C TRP A 209 6.85 -21.11 -2.88
N VAL A 210 6.76 -19.79 -2.81
CA VAL A 210 7.56 -18.85 -3.62
C VAL A 210 8.36 -17.89 -2.73
N MET A 211 9.45 -17.35 -3.28
CA MET A 211 10.20 -16.20 -2.74
C MET A 211 10.51 -15.24 -3.89
N CYS A 212 10.05 -13.99 -3.80
CA CYS A 212 10.29 -12.99 -4.83
C CYS A 212 11.64 -12.30 -4.66
N LYS A 213 12.32 -12.03 -5.80
CA LYS A 213 13.73 -11.56 -5.83
C LYS A 213 14.60 -12.34 -4.83
N GLN A 214 14.66 -13.66 -4.98
CA GLN A 214 15.55 -14.51 -4.19
C GLN A 214 16.22 -15.54 -5.10
N THR A 215 17.35 -15.19 -5.69
CA THR A 215 18.00 -16.03 -6.72
C THR A 215 18.50 -17.37 -6.18
N ASP A 216 18.79 -17.46 -4.89
CA ASP A 216 19.24 -18.67 -4.22
C ASP A 216 18.15 -19.37 -3.37
N ALA A 217 16.86 -19.11 -3.67
CA ALA A 217 15.73 -19.77 -3.00
C ALA A 217 15.90 -21.31 -3.00
N PRO A 218 16.03 -21.97 -1.82
CA PRO A 218 16.27 -23.41 -1.73
C PRO A 218 15.10 -24.24 -2.25
N ASP A 219 15.38 -25.40 -2.83
CA ASP A 219 14.33 -26.36 -3.21
C ASP A 219 13.51 -26.79 -1.99
N PRO A 220 12.17 -26.95 -2.11
CA PRO A 220 11.35 -26.83 -3.33
C PRO A 220 10.79 -25.41 -3.60
N VAL A 221 11.29 -24.36 -2.95
CA VAL A 221 10.75 -23.00 -3.09
C VAL A 221 11.09 -22.40 -4.46
N ILE A 222 10.11 -21.80 -5.13
CA ILE A 222 10.28 -21.20 -6.46
C ILE A 222 10.73 -19.74 -6.31
N ASN A 223 11.85 -19.36 -6.94
CA ASN A 223 12.24 -17.96 -7.03
C ASN A 223 11.43 -17.24 -8.11
N THR A 224 10.97 -16.03 -7.82
CA THR A 224 10.10 -15.26 -8.73
C THR A 224 10.66 -13.88 -9.02
N CYS A 225 10.13 -13.25 -10.08
CA CYS A 225 10.53 -11.92 -10.50
C CYS A 225 9.55 -10.85 -10.03
N ASN A 226 10.08 -9.68 -9.68
CA ASN A 226 9.34 -8.43 -9.45
C ASN A 226 9.97 -7.31 -10.28
N GLY A 227 9.15 -6.36 -10.72
CA GLY A 227 9.58 -5.20 -11.49
C GLY A 227 8.66 -4.94 -12.68
N MET A 228 8.92 -3.88 -13.44
CA MET A 228 8.11 -3.54 -14.62
C MET A 228 8.40 -4.43 -15.84
N ARG A 229 9.59 -5.03 -15.92
CA ARG A 229 10.15 -5.55 -17.18
C ARG A 229 10.70 -6.97 -17.08
N CYS A 230 10.11 -7.84 -16.26
CA CYS A 230 10.62 -9.21 -16.08
C CYS A 230 10.70 -10.03 -17.38
N GLY A 231 9.90 -9.72 -18.41
CA GLY A 231 10.08 -10.31 -19.74
C GLY A 231 11.46 -10.02 -20.38
N GLN A 232 12.13 -8.95 -19.96
CA GLN A 232 13.50 -8.62 -20.37
C GLN A 232 14.52 -8.96 -19.29
N THR A 233 14.24 -8.62 -18.04
CA THR A 233 15.22 -8.58 -16.95
C THR A 233 15.31 -9.86 -16.14
N PHE A 234 14.32 -10.76 -16.22
CA PHE A 234 14.36 -12.00 -15.45
C PHE A 234 15.30 -13.00 -16.10
N GLY A 235 16.34 -13.41 -15.36
CA GLY A 235 17.27 -14.46 -15.79
C GLY A 235 16.65 -15.86 -15.85
N GLY A 236 15.45 -16.03 -15.28
CA GLY A 236 14.76 -17.32 -15.18
C GLY A 236 14.79 -17.90 -13.76
N PRO A 237 14.10 -19.03 -13.55
CA PRO A 237 14.13 -19.76 -12.30
C PRO A 237 15.53 -20.32 -12.01
N ASN A 238 15.85 -20.52 -10.74
CA ASN A 238 17.15 -21.00 -10.28
C ASN A 238 17.34 -22.53 -10.42
N SER A 239 16.36 -23.22 -11.03
CA SER A 239 16.41 -24.64 -11.37
C SER A 239 15.58 -24.87 -12.64
N PRO A 240 16.01 -25.76 -13.56
CA PRO A 240 15.25 -26.08 -14.77
C PRO A 240 13.92 -26.78 -14.48
N ASN A 241 13.72 -27.28 -13.25
CA ASN A 241 12.48 -27.95 -12.83
C ASN A 241 11.44 -26.99 -12.24
N LYS A 242 11.74 -25.69 -12.18
CA LYS A 242 10.85 -24.66 -11.64
C LYS A 242 10.27 -23.80 -12.77
N PRO A 243 9.03 -23.32 -12.64
CA PRO A 243 8.42 -22.46 -13.64
C PRO A 243 8.84 -21.00 -13.50
N SER A 244 8.79 -20.24 -14.59
CA SER A 244 8.97 -18.78 -14.58
C SER A 244 7.71 -18.06 -14.09
N LEU A 245 7.78 -17.48 -12.89
CA LEU A 245 6.67 -16.73 -12.27
C LEU A 245 7.05 -15.26 -12.04
N TRP A 246 6.14 -14.35 -12.39
CA TRP A 246 6.26 -12.90 -12.18
C TRP A 246 5.24 -12.46 -11.13
N THR A 247 5.69 -12.31 -9.88
CA THR A 247 4.84 -12.02 -8.72
C THR A 247 4.49 -10.54 -8.58
N GLU A 248 5.25 -9.64 -9.18
CA GLU A 248 4.90 -8.21 -9.23
C GLU A 248 5.25 -7.55 -10.56
N ASN A 249 4.28 -7.49 -11.46
CA ASN A 249 4.30 -6.63 -12.63
C ASN A 249 3.75 -5.26 -12.23
N TRP A 250 4.65 -4.32 -11.94
CA TRP A 250 4.28 -3.01 -11.42
C TRP A 250 3.42 -2.23 -12.43
N THR A 251 2.12 -2.09 -12.18
CA THR A 251 1.16 -1.43 -13.12
C THR A 251 1.28 0.09 -13.12
N SER A 252 2.02 0.61 -12.15
CA SER A 252 2.40 1.99 -11.92
C SER A 252 3.51 2.02 -10.88
N PHE A 253 3.76 3.17 -10.26
CA PHE A 253 4.52 3.28 -9.02
C PHE A 253 3.64 3.88 -7.92
N TYR A 254 3.95 3.62 -6.66
CA TYR A 254 3.31 4.29 -5.53
C TYR A 254 3.62 5.80 -5.57
N GLN A 255 2.76 6.59 -4.95
CA GLN A 255 2.92 8.04 -4.89
C GLN A 255 3.21 8.49 -3.45
N VAL A 256 4.02 9.53 -3.32
CA VAL A 256 4.42 10.14 -2.04
C VAL A 256 3.97 11.59 -2.01
N TYR A 257 3.80 12.16 -0.82
CA TYR A 257 3.50 13.59 -0.67
C TYR A 257 4.65 14.42 -1.25
N GLY A 258 4.32 15.45 -2.03
CA GLY A 258 5.27 16.22 -2.84
C GLY A 258 5.71 15.52 -4.14
N GLY A 259 5.29 14.28 -4.38
CA GLY A 259 5.61 13.50 -5.57
C GLY A 259 4.54 13.59 -6.66
N GLU A 260 4.99 13.52 -7.92
CA GLU A 260 4.14 13.37 -9.11
C GLU A 260 3.79 11.88 -9.32
N PRO A 261 2.58 11.57 -9.82
CA PRO A 261 2.23 10.20 -10.15
C PRO A 261 3.04 9.71 -11.35
N TYR A 262 3.72 8.58 -11.21
CA TYR A 262 4.22 7.83 -12.36
C TYR A 262 3.05 7.18 -13.08
N ILE A 263 2.96 7.31 -14.41
CA ILE A 263 1.91 6.67 -15.20
C ILE A 263 2.55 5.69 -16.17
N ARG A 264 2.23 4.41 -15.98
CA ARG A 264 2.61 3.34 -16.91
C ARG A 264 1.47 3.08 -17.89
N SER A 265 1.77 3.09 -19.19
CA SER A 265 0.77 2.89 -20.26
C SER A 265 0.25 1.45 -20.29
N ALA A 266 -0.91 1.24 -20.91
CA ALA A 266 -1.50 -0.09 -21.04
C ALA A 266 -0.66 -0.98 -21.98
N GLU A 267 -0.12 -0.33 -23.01
CA GLU A 267 0.68 -0.89 -24.09
C GLU A 267 2.02 -1.41 -23.56
N ASP A 268 2.71 -0.64 -22.70
CA ASP A 268 3.97 -1.05 -22.10
C ASP A 268 3.78 -2.26 -21.17
N ILE A 269 2.71 -2.25 -20.35
CA ILE A 269 2.36 -3.40 -19.51
C ILE A 269 2.11 -4.62 -20.40
N ALA A 270 1.29 -4.48 -21.43
CA ALA A 270 0.95 -5.59 -22.33
C ALA A 270 2.17 -6.13 -23.09
N PHE A 271 3.05 -5.25 -23.57
CA PHE A 271 4.31 -5.61 -24.23
C PHE A 271 5.15 -6.52 -23.33
N HIS A 272 5.39 -6.10 -22.09
CA HIS A 272 6.24 -6.89 -21.19
C HIS A 272 5.59 -8.19 -20.73
N VAL A 273 4.26 -8.23 -20.58
CA VAL A 273 3.53 -9.47 -20.29
C VAL A 273 3.61 -10.46 -21.45
N ALA A 274 3.36 -10.00 -22.67
CA ALA A 274 3.45 -10.84 -23.86
C ALA A 274 4.88 -11.38 -24.05
N LEU A 275 5.90 -10.53 -23.87
CA LEU A 275 7.30 -10.93 -23.94
C LEU A 275 7.65 -11.98 -22.88
N PHE A 276 7.19 -11.79 -21.64
CA PHE A 276 7.44 -12.74 -20.56
C PHE A 276 6.85 -14.12 -20.90
N ILE A 277 5.63 -14.16 -21.43
CA ILE A 277 4.98 -15.43 -21.84
C ILE A 277 5.70 -16.06 -23.04
N ALA A 278 6.10 -15.27 -24.04
CA ALA A 278 6.87 -15.75 -25.19
C ALA A 278 8.21 -16.39 -24.78
N ARG A 279 8.77 -15.95 -23.64
CA ARG A 279 9.99 -16.50 -23.02
C ARG A 279 9.67 -17.49 -21.89
N ASN A 280 8.69 -18.36 -22.10
CA ASN A 280 8.26 -19.44 -21.19
C ASN A 280 7.67 -19.00 -19.83
N GLY A 281 7.29 -17.73 -19.67
CA GLY A 281 6.49 -17.28 -18.53
C GLY A 281 5.17 -18.03 -18.41
N SER A 282 4.73 -18.32 -17.19
CA SER A 282 3.47 -19.05 -16.93
C SER A 282 2.60 -18.46 -15.82
N TYR A 283 3.08 -17.47 -15.07
CA TYR A 283 2.30 -16.74 -14.07
C TYR A 283 2.67 -15.26 -14.09
N VAL A 284 1.68 -14.38 -14.22
CA VAL A 284 1.88 -12.93 -14.22
C VAL A 284 0.90 -12.29 -13.25
N ASN A 285 1.43 -11.66 -12.20
CA ASN A 285 0.63 -10.89 -11.25
C ASN A 285 0.77 -9.38 -11.46
N TYR A 286 -0.33 -8.68 -11.64
CA TYR A 286 -0.38 -7.21 -11.67
C TYR A 286 -0.28 -6.62 -10.26
N TYR A 287 0.77 -5.85 -9.99
CA TYR A 287 0.98 -5.15 -8.72
C TYR A 287 0.88 -3.63 -8.93
N MET A 288 -0.23 -2.96 -8.64
CA MET A 288 -1.53 -3.47 -8.18
C MET A 288 -2.49 -3.74 -9.34
N TYR A 289 -3.47 -4.63 -9.11
CA TYR A 289 -4.67 -4.70 -9.96
C TYR A 289 -5.77 -3.76 -9.43
N HIS A 290 -5.95 -3.73 -8.11
CA HIS A 290 -6.61 -2.66 -7.36
C HIS A 290 -5.71 -2.27 -6.20
N GLY A 291 -5.29 -1.01 -6.15
CA GLY A 291 -4.48 -0.53 -5.03
C GLY A 291 -5.32 -0.13 -3.82
N GLY A 292 -6.31 0.74 -4.03
CA GLY A 292 -7.24 1.19 -2.99
C GLY A 292 -6.69 2.36 -2.19
N THR A 293 -6.98 2.38 -0.89
CA THR A 293 -6.68 3.52 0.00
C THR A 293 -5.95 3.04 1.26
N ASN A 294 -4.92 3.77 1.68
CA ASN A 294 -4.28 3.63 2.98
C ASN A 294 -5.15 4.33 4.06
N PHE A 295 -6.23 3.67 4.51
CA PHE A 295 -7.10 4.19 5.56
C PHE A 295 -6.37 4.36 6.89
N GLY A 296 -6.82 5.30 7.72
CA GLY A 296 -6.16 5.57 8.99
C GLY A 296 -4.71 6.01 8.81
N ARG A 297 -3.83 5.39 9.59
CA ARG A 297 -2.42 5.76 9.70
C ARG A 297 -1.47 4.68 9.17
N THR A 298 -1.95 3.86 8.24
CA THR A 298 -1.29 2.60 7.86
C THR A 298 -0.29 2.70 6.71
N SER A 299 -0.16 3.86 6.05
CA SER A 299 0.86 4.06 5.01
C SER A 299 2.27 4.10 5.58
N SER A 300 3.27 3.74 4.77
CA SER A 300 4.68 3.96 5.10
C SER A 300 5.09 5.42 4.93
N ALA A 301 6.31 5.74 5.38
CA ALA A 301 6.87 7.08 5.42
C ALA A 301 6.62 7.87 4.11
N TYR A 302 5.87 8.98 4.20
CA TYR A 302 5.50 9.89 3.12
C TYR A 302 4.60 9.34 2.01
N VAL A 303 4.21 8.06 2.03
CA VAL A 303 3.28 7.51 1.04
C VAL A 303 1.89 8.12 1.26
N ILE A 304 1.28 8.58 0.16
CA ILE A 304 -0.02 9.27 0.21
C ILE A 304 -1.14 8.29 0.59
N THR A 305 -2.30 8.84 0.92
CA THR A 305 -3.48 8.07 1.31
C THR A 305 -4.06 7.27 0.14
N SER A 306 -4.06 7.82 -1.08
CA SER A 306 -4.40 7.05 -2.28
C SER A 306 -3.30 6.03 -2.61
N TYR A 307 -3.65 4.76 -2.83
CA TYR A 307 -2.68 3.73 -3.17
C TYR A 307 -2.91 3.19 -4.58
N TYR A 308 -1.96 3.42 -5.49
CA TYR A 308 -2.01 2.92 -6.87
C TYR A 308 -3.32 3.29 -7.65
N ASP A 309 -3.77 4.55 -7.61
CA ASP A 309 -4.95 5.01 -8.40
C ASP A 309 -4.83 4.75 -9.92
N GLN A 310 -3.59 4.56 -10.41
CA GLN A 310 -3.29 4.24 -11.81
C GLN A 310 -3.41 2.76 -12.17
N ALA A 311 -3.82 1.89 -11.24
CA ALA A 311 -4.04 0.46 -11.47
C ALA A 311 -5.23 0.21 -12.44
N PRO A 312 -5.38 -1.02 -13.00
CA PRO A 312 -6.53 -1.38 -13.83
C PRO A 312 -7.89 -1.11 -13.17
N LEU A 313 -8.00 -1.32 -11.86
CA LEU A 313 -9.08 -0.80 -11.03
C LEU A 313 -8.53 0.36 -10.21
N ASP A 314 -9.14 1.54 -10.35
CA ASP A 314 -8.68 2.75 -9.65
C ASP A 314 -8.91 2.68 -8.12
N GLU A 315 -8.54 3.72 -7.38
CA GLU A 315 -8.70 3.78 -5.91
C GLU A 315 -10.14 3.47 -5.45
N TYR A 316 -11.12 3.86 -6.27
CA TYR A 316 -12.55 3.74 -6.00
C TYR A 316 -13.15 2.41 -6.48
N GLY A 317 -12.34 1.56 -7.10
CA GLY A 317 -12.76 0.29 -7.70
C GLY A 317 -13.47 0.46 -9.05
N LEU A 318 -13.32 1.59 -9.73
CA LEU A 318 -13.82 1.83 -11.09
C LEU A 318 -12.83 1.28 -12.13
N LEU A 319 -13.35 0.93 -13.31
CA LEU A 319 -12.53 0.43 -14.41
C LEU A 319 -11.70 1.57 -15.02
N ARG A 320 -10.35 1.46 -14.96
CA ARG A 320 -9.45 2.43 -15.57
C ARG A 320 -9.18 2.07 -17.02
N GLN A 321 -9.86 2.73 -17.94
CA GLN A 321 -9.67 2.54 -19.38
C GLN A 321 -8.58 3.49 -19.93
N PRO A 322 -7.83 3.09 -20.98
CA PRO A 322 -7.88 1.80 -21.69
C PRO A 322 -7.24 0.62 -20.94
N LYS A 323 -6.51 0.86 -19.84
CA LYS A 323 -5.65 -0.14 -19.17
C LYS A 323 -6.37 -1.46 -18.86
N TRP A 324 -7.50 -1.42 -18.18
CA TRP A 324 -8.26 -2.64 -17.86
C TRP A 324 -8.74 -3.39 -19.10
N GLY A 325 -9.31 -2.68 -20.09
CA GLY A 325 -9.83 -3.29 -21.31
C GLY A 325 -8.74 -3.89 -22.19
N HIS A 326 -7.61 -3.20 -22.32
CA HIS A 326 -6.46 -3.65 -23.09
C HIS A 326 -5.86 -4.93 -22.50
N LEU A 327 -5.69 -4.99 -21.17
CA LEU A 327 -5.19 -6.19 -20.49
C LEU A 327 -6.20 -7.35 -20.57
N LYS A 328 -7.51 -7.09 -20.46
CA LYS A 328 -8.55 -8.10 -20.69
C LYS A 328 -8.44 -8.74 -22.07
N ALA A 329 -8.23 -7.93 -23.12
CA ALA A 329 -8.04 -8.43 -24.48
C ALA A 329 -6.76 -9.27 -24.62
N LEU A 330 -5.65 -8.84 -23.99
CA LEU A 330 -4.41 -9.62 -23.94
C LEU A 330 -4.62 -10.98 -23.26
N HIS A 331 -5.30 -11.01 -22.10
CA HIS A 331 -5.59 -12.27 -21.40
C HIS A 331 -6.39 -13.22 -22.28
N ALA A 332 -7.42 -12.72 -22.97
CA ALA A 332 -8.23 -13.52 -23.88
C ALA A 332 -7.40 -14.11 -25.04
N ALA A 333 -6.53 -13.31 -25.65
CA ALA A 333 -5.65 -13.74 -26.74
C ALA A 333 -4.63 -14.80 -26.32
N ILE A 334 -4.09 -14.72 -25.10
CA ILE A 334 -3.19 -15.75 -24.57
C ILE A 334 -3.95 -17.01 -24.19
N LYS A 335 -5.13 -16.87 -23.56
CA LYS A 335 -5.94 -18.02 -23.13
C LYS A 335 -6.41 -18.86 -24.31
N SER A 336 -6.80 -18.23 -25.42
CA SER A 336 -7.27 -18.95 -26.63
C SER A 336 -6.20 -19.87 -27.23
N CYS A 337 -4.92 -19.59 -27.00
CA CYS A 337 -3.80 -20.36 -27.54
C CYS A 337 -2.92 -21.04 -26.48
N SER A 338 -3.39 -21.08 -25.22
CA SER A 338 -2.62 -21.54 -24.06
C SER A 338 -2.15 -22.99 -24.13
N THR A 339 -2.94 -23.90 -24.73
CA THR A 339 -2.54 -25.31 -24.93
C THR A 339 -1.26 -25.40 -25.75
N THR A 340 -1.21 -24.74 -26.91
CA THR A 340 -0.04 -24.71 -27.79
C THR A 340 1.15 -24.03 -27.12
N LEU A 341 0.92 -22.98 -26.32
CA LEU A 341 2.00 -22.34 -25.54
C LEU A 341 2.60 -23.26 -24.46
N LEU A 342 1.82 -24.17 -23.89
CA LEU A 342 2.24 -25.05 -22.79
C LEU A 342 2.81 -26.39 -23.26
N GLN A 343 2.42 -26.85 -24.44
CA GLN A 343 2.79 -28.17 -24.98
C GLN A 343 3.69 -28.10 -26.22
N GLY A 344 3.59 -27.02 -27.01
CA GLY A 344 4.33 -26.86 -28.25
C GLY A 344 5.83 -26.66 -28.02
N MET A 345 6.64 -27.11 -28.98
CA MET A 345 8.09 -26.92 -28.98
C MET A 345 8.42 -25.46 -29.30
N PRO A 346 9.09 -24.73 -28.40
CA PRO A 346 9.47 -23.34 -28.64
C PRO A 346 10.69 -23.25 -29.56
N THR A 347 10.61 -22.35 -30.53
CA THR A 347 11.72 -21.95 -31.40
C THR A 347 11.76 -20.43 -31.51
N ASN A 348 12.94 -19.84 -31.53
CA ASN A 348 13.10 -18.40 -31.74
C ASN A 348 14.13 -18.10 -32.84
N PHE A 349 13.92 -17.00 -33.54
CA PHE A 349 14.83 -16.55 -34.60
C PHE A 349 14.64 -15.05 -34.87
N SER A 350 15.67 -14.42 -35.43
CA SER A 350 15.64 -13.03 -35.85
C SER A 350 14.80 -12.85 -37.12
N LEU A 351 13.97 -11.81 -37.14
CA LEU A 351 13.25 -11.30 -38.32
C LEU A 351 13.89 -10.03 -38.89
N GLY A 352 14.86 -9.46 -38.18
CA GLY A 352 15.52 -8.19 -38.47
C GLY A 352 16.48 -7.81 -37.36
N GLN A 353 17.11 -6.64 -37.46
CA GLN A 353 18.12 -6.19 -36.49
C GLN A 353 17.56 -6.04 -35.07
N LEU A 354 16.31 -5.59 -34.94
CA LEU A 354 15.61 -5.39 -33.66
C LEU A 354 14.30 -6.18 -33.59
N GLN A 355 14.09 -7.12 -34.52
CA GLN A 355 12.86 -7.88 -34.64
C GLN A 355 13.11 -9.37 -34.44
N GLU A 356 12.24 -10.01 -33.67
CA GLU A 356 12.36 -11.42 -33.28
C GLU A 356 11.02 -12.13 -33.43
N ALA A 357 11.06 -13.43 -33.74
CA ALA A 357 9.92 -14.33 -33.69
C ALA A 357 10.13 -15.35 -32.57
N TYR A 358 9.10 -15.57 -31.75
CA TYR A 358 8.98 -16.73 -30.86
C TYR A 358 7.82 -17.58 -31.35
N VAL A 359 8.07 -18.85 -31.67
CA VAL A 359 7.10 -19.74 -32.31
C VAL A 359 6.98 -21.03 -31.51
N PHE A 360 5.75 -21.40 -31.18
CA PHE A 360 5.40 -22.64 -30.50
C PHE A 360 4.63 -23.54 -31.48
N ARG A 361 5.13 -24.75 -31.73
CA ARG A 361 4.51 -25.71 -32.66
C ARG A 361 4.16 -27.03 -31.96
N GLU A 362 2.96 -27.50 -32.16
CA GLU A 362 2.55 -28.85 -31.78
C GLU A 362 2.95 -29.86 -32.86
N GLU A 363 3.53 -31.00 -32.46
CA GLU A 363 3.99 -32.04 -33.40
C GLU A 363 2.83 -32.77 -34.10
N THR A 364 1.67 -32.89 -33.44
CA THR A 364 0.57 -33.78 -33.87
C THR A 364 -0.57 -33.07 -34.58
N GLU A 365 -0.86 -31.80 -34.26
CA GLU A 365 -2.05 -31.09 -34.75
C GLU A 365 -1.73 -29.91 -35.69
N GLY A 366 -0.45 -29.62 -35.94
CA GLY A 366 -0.02 -28.52 -36.81
C GLY A 366 -0.37 -27.11 -36.30
N ARG A 367 -0.91 -26.98 -35.09
CA ARG A 367 -1.21 -25.70 -34.45
C ARG A 367 0.08 -24.94 -34.14
N CYS A 368 0.05 -23.64 -34.41
CA CYS A 368 1.21 -22.77 -34.32
C CYS A 368 0.81 -21.45 -33.65
N VAL A 369 1.55 -21.02 -32.64
CA VAL A 369 1.42 -19.68 -32.05
C VAL A 369 2.72 -18.93 -32.27
N ALA A 370 2.62 -17.71 -32.78
CA ALA A 370 3.76 -16.84 -33.01
C ALA A 370 3.61 -15.51 -32.28
N PHE A 371 4.69 -15.08 -31.65
CA PHE A 371 4.90 -13.72 -31.15
C PHE A 371 5.90 -13.05 -32.07
N LEU A 372 5.46 -12.01 -32.78
CA LEU A 372 6.33 -11.18 -33.62
C LEU A 372 6.63 -9.89 -32.87
N ILE A 373 7.91 -9.64 -32.60
CA ILE A 373 8.37 -8.61 -31.67
C ILE A 373 9.13 -7.54 -32.44
N ASN A 374 8.84 -6.28 -32.14
CA ASN A 374 9.68 -5.15 -32.52
C ASN A 374 10.23 -4.47 -31.26
N ASN A 375 11.55 -4.59 -31.05
CA ASN A 375 12.24 -3.98 -29.92
C ASN A 375 12.70 -2.54 -30.17
N ASP A 376 12.53 -2.00 -31.39
CA ASP A 376 12.83 -0.61 -31.70
C ASP A 376 11.93 0.33 -30.88
N GLU A 377 12.52 1.38 -30.30
CA GLU A 377 11.82 2.35 -29.46
C GLU A 377 11.11 3.45 -30.26
N ARG A 378 11.44 3.61 -31.54
CA ARG A 378 11.04 4.76 -32.34
C ARG A 378 10.41 4.40 -33.67
N ASN A 379 10.84 3.31 -34.30
CA ASN A 379 10.47 3.01 -35.68
C ASN A 379 9.57 1.79 -35.83
N ASN A 380 8.60 1.89 -36.75
CA ASN A 380 7.86 0.74 -37.25
C ASN A 380 8.80 -0.18 -38.03
N ALA A 381 8.49 -1.48 -38.05
CA ALA A 381 9.20 -2.47 -38.82
C ALA A 381 8.23 -3.38 -39.57
N THR A 382 8.47 -3.60 -40.86
CA THR A 382 7.73 -4.57 -41.66
C THR A 382 8.52 -5.86 -41.73
N VAL A 383 7.98 -6.95 -41.20
CA VAL A 383 8.63 -8.27 -41.17
C VAL A 383 7.87 -9.28 -42.03
N GLN A 384 8.60 -10.23 -42.62
CA GLN A 384 8.02 -11.36 -43.33
C GLN A 384 7.97 -12.58 -42.40
N PHE A 385 6.78 -13.16 -42.21
CA PHE A 385 6.59 -14.37 -41.42
C PHE A 385 5.57 -15.29 -42.10
N GLN A 386 5.95 -16.55 -42.38
CA GLN A 386 5.11 -17.55 -43.07
C GLN A 386 4.44 -17.03 -44.36
N ASN A 387 5.21 -16.35 -45.22
CA ASN A 387 4.76 -15.74 -46.48
C ASN A 387 3.71 -14.62 -46.34
N ALA A 388 3.53 -14.07 -45.13
CA ALA A 388 2.73 -12.87 -44.89
C ALA A 388 3.60 -11.72 -44.38
N SER A 389 3.25 -10.51 -44.79
CA SER A 389 3.88 -9.27 -44.33
C SER A 389 3.15 -8.75 -43.10
N HIS A 390 3.88 -8.46 -42.02
CA HIS A 390 3.33 -7.91 -40.78
C HIS A 390 4.03 -6.59 -40.45
N GLU A 391 3.24 -5.53 -40.26
CA GLU A 391 3.75 -4.27 -39.72
C GLU A 391 3.74 -4.31 -38.18
N LEU A 392 4.89 -4.05 -37.57
CA LEU A 392 5.09 -4.04 -36.13
C LEU A 392 5.48 -2.63 -35.68
N MET A 393 4.70 -2.08 -34.77
CA MET A 393 4.93 -0.76 -34.19
C MET A 393 6.14 -0.77 -33.23
N PRO A 394 6.69 0.40 -32.85
CA PRO A 394 7.78 0.48 -31.88
C PRO A 394 7.34 -0.13 -30.55
N LYS A 395 8.24 -0.86 -29.87
CA LYS A 395 7.98 -1.57 -28.61
C LYS A 395 6.63 -2.30 -28.59
N SER A 396 6.37 -3.10 -29.62
CA SER A 396 5.12 -3.86 -29.75
C SER A 396 5.37 -5.35 -29.97
N ILE A 397 4.35 -6.14 -29.61
CA ILE A 397 4.29 -7.58 -29.89
C ILE A 397 2.94 -7.89 -30.53
N SER A 398 3.00 -8.49 -31.71
CA SER A 398 1.83 -9.09 -32.35
C SER A 398 1.76 -10.56 -31.97
N ILE A 399 0.67 -10.93 -31.29
CA ILE A 399 0.30 -12.32 -31.05
C ILE A 399 -0.61 -12.71 -32.20
N LEU A 400 -0.32 -13.82 -32.87
CA LEU A 400 -1.16 -14.33 -33.96
C LEU A 400 -1.95 -15.59 -33.54
N PRO A 401 -3.09 -15.44 -32.84
CA PRO A 401 -4.12 -16.46 -32.71
C PRO A 401 -5.34 -16.08 -33.57
N ASP A 402 -5.52 -16.71 -34.72
CA ASP A 402 -6.75 -16.66 -35.56
C ASP A 402 -7.46 -15.29 -35.75
N CYS A 403 -6.70 -14.18 -35.82
CA CYS A 403 -7.03 -12.85 -36.38
C CYS A 403 -8.46 -12.27 -36.16
N GLU A 404 -8.74 -11.60 -35.03
CA GLU A 404 -9.55 -10.35 -34.97
C GLU A 404 -9.40 -9.60 -33.62
N LYS A 405 -9.62 -8.27 -33.61
CA LYS A 405 -9.48 -7.34 -32.44
C LYS A 405 -10.62 -6.32 -32.41
N VAL A 406 -11.12 -5.94 -31.22
CA VAL A 406 -11.66 -4.59 -30.90
C VAL A 406 -11.72 -4.34 -29.37
N PHE A 407 -11.44 -3.13 -28.82
CA PHE A 407 -12.35 -2.34 -27.94
C PHE A 407 -11.84 -0.95 -27.44
N SER A 408 -12.82 -0.15 -26.98
CA SER A 408 -12.89 1.33 -26.80
C SER A 408 -12.65 1.86 -25.37
N THR A 409 -12.47 3.19 -25.23
CA THR A 409 -12.13 3.94 -23.99
C THR A 409 -13.33 4.61 -23.28
N ARG A 410 -13.22 4.82 -21.96
CA ARG A 410 -14.15 5.62 -21.11
C ARG A 410 -13.32 6.52 -20.17
N GLN A 411 -13.85 7.67 -19.75
CA GLN A 411 -13.15 8.64 -18.90
C GLN A 411 -13.89 8.86 -17.56
N ARG A 412 -13.13 9.17 -16.50
CA ARG A 412 -13.64 9.50 -15.15
C ARG A 412 -14.22 10.92 -15.12
N ILE A 413 -15.40 11.08 -14.52
CA ILE A 413 -16.03 12.37 -14.22
C ILE A 413 -16.23 12.47 -12.70
N VAL A 414 -15.93 13.65 -12.16
CA VAL A 414 -16.21 14.00 -10.75
C VAL A 414 -17.38 14.97 -10.73
N ARG A 415 -18.38 14.72 -9.88
CA ARG A 415 -19.53 15.62 -9.67
C ARG A 415 -19.59 16.04 -8.22
N THR A 416 -19.60 17.35 -7.97
CA THR A 416 -19.82 17.88 -6.62
C THR A 416 -21.24 17.60 -6.19
N THR A 417 -21.42 16.95 -5.04
CA THR A 417 -22.74 16.63 -4.49
C THR A 417 -23.11 17.59 -3.38
N GLU A 418 -22.15 17.93 -2.51
CA GLU A 418 -22.34 18.91 -1.44
C GLU A 418 -21.09 19.78 -1.30
N ILE A 419 -21.28 21.05 -0.99
CA ILE A 419 -20.21 22.00 -0.63
C ILE A 419 -20.50 22.45 0.79
N PHE A 420 -19.50 22.41 1.67
CA PHE A 420 -19.64 22.82 3.06
C PHE A 420 -19.32 24.31 3.24
N ASP A 421 -19.97 25.17 2.46
CA ASP A 421 -19.68 26.60 2.34
C ASP A 421 -20.27 27.51 3.42
N SER A 422 -21.22 27.00 4.21
CA SER A 422 -21.82 27.76 5.30
C SER A 422 -20.98 27.65 6.58
N MET A 423 -20.42 28.78 7.02
CA MET A 423 -19.63 28.88 8.25
C MET A 423 -20.45 28.60 9.52
N GLU A 424 -21.78 28.71 9.45
CA GLU A 424 -22.68 28.35 10.55
C GLU A 424 -22.74 26.84 10.81
N ARG A 425 -22.32 26.02 9.83
CA ARG A 425 -22.29 24.55 9.96
C ARG A 425 -21.04 24.04 10.67
N TRP A 426 -19.96 24.83 10.67
CA TRP A 426 -18.67 24.40 11.20
C TRP A 426 -18.46 24.82 12.65
N GLN A 427 -18.08 23.84 13.47
CA GLN A 427 -17.57 24.10 14.80
C GLN A 427 -16.07 23.80 14.85
N GLY A 428 -15.33 24.60 15.61
CA GLY A 428 -13.89 24.52 15.79
C GLY A 428 -13.48 24.35 17.25
N TYR A 429 -12.41 23.59 17.46
CA TYR A 429 -11.71 23.42 18.75
C TYR A 429 -10.20 23.44 18.49
N THR A 430 -9.46 24.35 19.12
CA THR A 430 -7.99 24.35 19.04
C THR A 430 -7.43 23.41 20.11
N ASP A 431 -6.54 22.50 19.71
CA ASP A 431 -5.90 21.57 20.62
C ASP A 431 -4.97 22.29 21.62
N LEU A 432 -4.67 21.61 22.72
CA LEU A 432 -3.86 22.15 23.80
C LEU A 432 -2.37 22.03 23.47
N ILE A 433 -1.62 23.09 23.74
CA ILE A 433 -0.15 23.08 23.70
C ILE A 433 0.34 22.78 25.12
N PRO A 434 0.93 21.60 25.38
CA PRO A 434 1.47 21.29 26.71
C PRO A 434 2.72 22.13 26.99
N ASN A 435 2.86 22.58 28.23
CA ASN A 435 4.14 23.08 28.77
C ASN A 435 4.87 21.96 29.50
N TYR A 436 6.16 22.16 29.77
CA TYR A 436 7.03 21.21 30.47
C TYR A 436 6.38 20.59 31.71
N GLU A 437 5.81 21.41 32.59
CA GLU A 437 5.19 20.97 33.86
C GLU A 437 3.93 20.11 33.68
N ASN A 438 3.29 20.17 32.51
CA ASN A 438 2.09 19.38 32.23
C ASN A 438 2.40 17.98 31.71
N THR A 439 3.67 17.72 31.35
CA THR A 439 4.10 16.44 30.79
C THR A 439 4.35 15.41 31.88
N SER A 440 4.16 14.13 31.57
CA SER A 440 4.30 13.03 32.53
C SER A 440 5.62 12.27 32.41
N LEU A 441 6.31 12.43 31.28
CA LEU A 441 7.59 11.81 30.99
C LEU A 441 8.64 12.92 30.88
N HIS A 442 9.75 12.76 31.58
CA HIS A 442 10.88 13.69 31.54
C HIS A 442 12.19 12.98 31.26
N SER A 443 13.14 13.68 30.64
CA SER A 443 14.50 13.21 30.38
C SER A 443 15.47 14.39 30.32
N ASP A 444 16.73 14.18 30.65
CA ASP A 444 17.79 15.19 30.52
C ASP A 444 18.43 15.23 29.11
N THR A 445 17.86 14.46 28.17
CA THR A 445 18.28 14.41 26.76
C THR A 445 17.06 14.30 25.85
N LEU A 446 17.24 14.61 24.56
CA LEU A 446 16.27 14.31 23.52
C LEU A 446 16.02 12.80 23.40
N LEU A 447 14.76 12.38 23.47
CA LEU A 447 14.32 11.00 23.25
C LEU A 447 13.93 10.79 21.79
N GLU A 448 14.17 9.58 21.29
CA GLU A 448 13.81 9.18 19.91
C GLU A 448 12.30 9.05 19.76
N HIS A 449 11.75 9.55 18.64
CA HIS A 449 10.31 9.68 18.44
C HIS A 449 9.61 8.32 18.48
N MET A 450 10.02 7.37 17.63
CA MET A 450 9.32 6.09 17.47
C MET A 450 9.31 5.28 18.78
N ASN A 451 10.42 5.31 19.52
CA ASN A 451 10.57 4.63 20.79
C ASN A 451 9.67 5.23 21.88
N VAL A 452 9.42 6.54 21.85
CA VAL A 452 8.51 7.17 22.81
C VAL A 452 7.04 6.98 22.42
N THR A 453 6.70 7.15 21.13
CA THR A 453 5.29 7.07 20.69
C THR A 453 4.79 5.65 20.52
N LYS A 454 5.67 4.68 20.26
CA LYS A 454 5.32 3.29 19.97
C LYS A 454 4.28 3.14 18.84
N ASP A 455 4.30 4.06 17.87
CA ASP A 455 3.32 4.19 16.78
C ASP A 455 1.86 4.41 17.25
N VAL A 456 1.65 4.77 18.53
CA VAL A 456 0.32 5.05 19.09
C VAL A 456 -0.24 6.38 18.57
N SER A 457 0.62 7.31 18.19
CA SER A 457 0.28 8.57 17.53
C SER A 457 1.41 8.98 16.59
N ASP A 458 1.06 9.73 15.53
CA ASP A 458 2.03 10.43 14.68
C ASP A 458 2.72 11.58 15.44
N TYR A 459 2.16 12.00 16.58
CA TYR A 459 2.50 13.23 17.28
C TYR A 459 3.27 12.96 18.58
N LEU A 460 4.38 13.69 18.75
CA LEU A 460 5.14 13.74 20.00
C LEU A 460 5.49 15.18 20.35
N TRP A 461 5.04 15.63 21.51
CA TRP A 461 5.47 16.90 22.09
C TRP A 461 6.82 16.76 22.77
N TYR A 462 7.73 17.68 22.46
CA TYR A 462 8.99 17.94 23.14
C TYR A 462 8.89 19.32 23.76
N THR A 463 8.91 19.40 25.08
CA THR A 463 8.70 20.65 25.82
C THR A 463 9.90 20.94 26.70
N LEU A 464 10.31 22.20 26.78
CA LEU A 464 11.29 22.65 27.76
C LEU A 464 10.90 24.01 28.30
N ARG A 465 11.54 24.39 29.41
CA ARG A 465 11.47 25.74 29.94
C ARG A 465 12.85 26.22 30.34
N PHE A 466 13.12 27.50 30.20
CA PHE A 466 14.36 28.10 30.68
C PHE A 466 14.13 29.54 31.11
N GLN A 467 14.91 30.01 32.09
CA GLN A 467 14.87 31.40 32.52
C GLN A 467 15.71 32.27 31.57
N HIS A 468 15.23 33.48 31.26
CA HIS A 468 15.90 34.37 30.33
C HIS A 468 17.24 34.89 30.86
N ASN A 469 18.32 34.22 30.45
CA ASN A 469 19.71 34.67 30.61
C ASN A 469 20.38 34.88 29.23
N ILE A 470 19.59 34.94 28.15
CA ILE A 470 20.06 34.95 26.76
C ILE A 470 20.13 36.40 26.27
N SER A 471 21.34 36.97 26.22
CA SER A 471 21.58 38.35 25.78
C SER A 471 21.65 38.44 24.26
N CYS A 472 20.54 38.14 23.57
CA CYS A 472 20.50 38.06 22.10
C CYS A 472 19.57 39.11 21.50
N ALA A 473 20.07 39.85 20.52
CA ALA A 473 19.30 40.88 19.83
C ALA A 473 18.23 40.26 18.91
N GLU A 474 18.61 39.23 18.14
CA GLU A 474 17.72 38.53 17.18
C GLU A 474 17.87 37.01 17.34
N PRO A 475 17.29 36.42 18.40
CA PRO A 475 17.41 34.99 18.64
C PRO A 475 16.61 34.18 17.61
N ILE A 476 17.22 33.10 17.11
CA ILE A 476 16.62 32.15 16.18
C ILE A 476 16.56 30.79 16.85
N LEU A 477 15.36 30.19 16.94
CA LEU A 477 15.22 28.80 17.34
C LEU A 477 15.64 27.91 16.18
N VAL A 478 16.60 27.04 16.43
CA VAL A 478 17.08 26.02 15.48
C VAL A 478 16.71 24.65 16.03
N ALA A 479 15.94 23.89 15.25
CA ALA A 479 15.60 22.50 15.56
C ALA A 479 15.97 21.59 14.40
N GLU A 480 16.94 20.71 14.60
CA GLU A 480 17.30 19.65 13.65
C GLU A 480 16.52 18.38 13.99
N SER A 481 15.96 17.75 12.95
CA SER A 481 15.18 16.53 13.09
C SER A 481 15.54 15.51 12.01
N LYS A 482 15.53 14.23 12.38
CA LYS A 482 15.54 13.08 11.45
C LYS A 482 14.12 12.67 11.08
N GLY A 483 13.30 13.65 10.73
CA GLY A 483 11.97 13.48 10.17
C GLY A 483 10.80 13.66 11.15
N HIS A 484 9.57 13.68 10.67
CA HIS A 484 9.18 13.96 9.28
C HIS A 484 8.71 15.41 9.11
N ALA A 485 8.09 15.98 10.14
CA ALA A 485 7.80 17.41 10.27
C ALA A 485 7.93 17.87 11.74
N THR A 486 8.05 19.18 11.96
CA THR A 486 8.07 19.79 13.29
C THR A 486 7.36 21.12 13.26
N HIS A 487 6.49 21.36 14.26
CA HIS A 487 5.88 22.66 14.54
C HIS A 487 6.47 23.23 15.82
N ALA A 488 6.63 24.55 15.88
CA ALA A 488 7.23 25.20 17.03
C ALA A 488 6.32 26.27 17.62
N PHE A 489 6.29 26.25 18.95
CA PHE A 489 5.55 27.21 19.77
C PHE A 489 6.49 27.74 20.85
N VAL A 490 6.47 29.05 21.05
CA VAL A 490 7.18 29.73 22.14
C VAL A 490 6.17 30.53 22.95
N ASN A 491 6.07 30.25 24.24
CA ASN A 491 5.09 30.87 25.14
C ASN A 491 3.65 30.78 24.58
N ASN A 492 3.28 29.60 24.08
CA ASN A 492 1.99 29.30 23.42
C ASN A 492 1.72 30.05 22.10
N ILE A 493 2.70 30.76 21.55
CA ILE A 493 2.60 31.43 20.26
C ILE A 493 3.26 30.56 19.20
N TYR A 494 2.53 30.25 18.12
CA TYR A 494 3.09 29.53 16.97
C TYR A 494 4.10 30.40 16.22
N ILE A 495 5.29 29.85 15.96
CA ILE A 495 6.39 30.59 15.33
C ILE A 495 6.85 30.01 13.99
N GLY A 496 6.43 28.78 13.65
CA GLY A 496 6.76 28.18 12.37
C GLY A 496 6.75 26.65 12.39
N ASN A 497 7.01 26.08 11.22
CA ASN A 497 7.19 24.66 11.00
C ASN A 497 8.27 24.39 9.95
N ALA A 498 8.76 23.16 9.91
CA ALA A 498 9.56 22.64 8.81
C ALA A 498 9.29 21.15 8.62
N HIS A 499 9.62 20.62 7.44
CA HIS A 499 9.47 19.21 7.13
C HIS A 499 10.55 18.73 6.16
N GLY A 500 10.81 17.43 6.19
CA GLY A 500 11.60 16.72 5.18
C GLY A 500 10.77 16.30 3.98
N SER A 501 11.34 15.45 3.14
CA SER A 501 10.69 14.76 2.03
C SER A 501 10.91 13.25 2.12
N HIS A 502 10.23 12.49 1.23
CA HIS A 502 10.46 11.06 1.10
C HIS A 502 11.95 10.70 0.92
N ASP A 503 12.65 11.42 0.04
CA ASP A 503 14.05 11.15 -0.31
C ASP A 503 15.04 11.74 0.70
N THR A 504 14.71 12.89 1.30
CA THR A 504 15.53 13.56 2.31
C THR A 504 14.69 13.85 3.55
N LYS A 505 14.64 12.87 4.45
CA LYS A 505 13.80 12.92 5.67
C LYS A 505 14.31 13.93 6.70
N GLN A 506 15.62 14.16 6.74
CA GLN A 506 16.25 15.10 7.68
C GLN A 506 16.02 16.55 7.26
N PHE A 507 15.82 17.43 8.23
CA PHE A 507 15.65 18.86 8.00
C PHE A 507 16.10 19.68 9.21
N ILE A 508 16.32 20.97 8.99
CA ILE A 508 16.61 21.97 10.03
C ILE A 508 15.52 23.04 9.94
N MET A 509 14.79 23.24 11.02
CA MET A 509 13.86 24.36 11.18
C MET A 509 14.62 25.55 11.77
N GLN A 510 14.40 26.74 11.21
CA GLN A 510 14.92 27.99 11.73
C GLN A 510 13.78 29.01 11.81
N SER A 511 13.51 29.52 13.00
CA SER A 511 12.42 30.48 13.22
C SER A 511 12.87 31.59 14.16
N PRO A 512 12.72 32.88 13.81
CA PRO A 512 12.93 33.97 14.74
C PRO A 512 12.02 33.84 15.95
N VAL A 513 12.53 34.13 17.15
CA VAL A 513 11.75 34.02 18.40
C VAL A 513 11.77 35.31 19.18
N VAL A 514 10.68 35.56 19.91
CA VAL A 514 10.61 36.66 20.88
C VAL A 514 10.63 36.03 22.26
N LEU A 515 11.68 36.31 23.03
CA LEU A 515 11.84 35.80 24.38
C LEU A 515 11.30 36.81 25.40
N SER A 516 10.55 36.32 26.36
CA SER A 516 10.16 37.06 27.56
C SER A 516 11.35 37.22 28.50
N ASN A 517 11.35 38.25 29.35
CA ASN A 517 12.30 38.42 30.44
C ASN A 517 12.04 37.43 31.60
N GLU A 518 10.91 36.72 31.58
CA GLU A 518 10.55 35.69 32.56
C GLU A 518 10.98 34.28 32.10
N ILE A 519 10.29 33.25 32.59
CA ILE A 519 10.47 31.88 32.12
C ILE A 519 9.89 31.77 30.72
N ASN A 520 10.69 31.28 29.79
CA ASN A 520 10.26 30.96 28.43
C ASN A 520 9.94 29.48 28.33
N ASN A 521 8.81 29.14 27.71
CA ASN A 521 8.44 27.76 27.37
C ASN A 521 8.60 27.57 25.87
N ILE A 522 9.29 26.49 25.49
CA ILE A 522 9.37 26.04 24.09
C ILE A 522 8.65 24.70 24.01
N SER A 523 7.67 24.62 23.11
CA SER A 523 6.95 23.38 22.80
C SER A 523 7.12 23.08 21.33
N LEU A 524 7.80 21.97 21.02
CA LEU A 524 8.03 21.47 19.67
C LEU A 524 7.14 20.24 19.46
N LEU A 525 6.30 20.26 18.45
CA LEU A 525 5.50 19.10 18.04
C LEU A 525 6.24 18.36 16.92
N GLY A 526 6.88 17.25 17.25
CA GLY A 526 7.42 16.34 16.25
C GLY A 526 6.29 15.53 15.62
N VAL A 527 6.34 15.34 14.30
CA VAL A 527 5.30 14.65 13.53
C VAL A 527 5.93 13.58 12.63
N MET A 528 5.44 12.34 12.76
CA MET A 528 5.67 11.24 11.85
C MET A 528 4.58 11.19 10.79
N VAL A 529 4.90 10.62 9.63
CA VAL A 529 3.97 10.50 8.49
C VAL A 529 4.15 9.10 7.92
N GLY A 530 3.80 8.10 8.73
CA GLY A 530 4.11 6.69 8.49
C GLY A 530 5.54 6.29 8.94
N LEU A 531 5.73 5.01 9.19
CA LEU A 531 7.02 4.41 9.56
C LEU A 531 7.84 3.98 8.33
N PRO A 532 9.18 3.85 8.43
CA PRO A 532 9.99 3.28 7.35
C PRO A 532 9.60 1.82 7.08
N ASP A 533 9.61 1.40 5.82
CA ASP A 533 9.11 0.09 5.36
C ASP A 533 10.13 -0.78 4.64
N SER A 534 11.34 -0.27 4.40
CA SER A 534 12.34 -0.89 3.53
C SER A 534 13.78 -0.71 4.03
N GLY A 535 14.66 -1.59 3.55
CA GLY A 535 16.09 -1.62 3.87
C GLY A 535 16.47 -2.53 5.05
N ALA A 536 17.77 -2.74 5.24
CA ALA A 536 18.32 -3.51 6.35
C ALA A 536 18.29 -2.71 7.67
N PHE A 537 18.20 -3.43 8.80
CA PHE A 537 18.20 -2.86 10.15
C PHE A 537 17.07 -1.83 10.37
N LEU A 538 15.86 -2.19 9.95
CA LEU A 538 14.65 -1.37 10.13
C LEU A 538 14.39 -1.05 11.60
N GLU A 539 14.70 -1.99 12.50
CA GLU A 539 14.63 -1.83 13.95
C GLU A 539 15.61 -0.81 14.53
N ARG A 540 16.58 -0.34 13.74
CA ARG A 540 17.60 0.63 14.18
C ARG A 540 17.43 2.02 13.55
N ARG A 541 16.36 2.22 12.78
CA ARG A 541 16.05 3.54 12.23
C ARG A 541 15.70 4.49 13.37
N PHE A 542 16.04 5.76 13.20
CA PHE A 542 15.85 6.82 14.19
C PHE A 542 15.06 7.95 13.54
N SER A 543 14.07 8.49 14.26
CA SER A 543 13.30 9.66 13.88
C SER A 543 13.08 10.61 15.07
N GLY A 544 12.79 11.88 14.79
CA GLY A 544 12.64 12.91 15.80
C GLY A 544 13.83 13.85 15.94
N LEU A 545 13.77 14.71 16.97
CA LEU A 545 14.71 15.79 17.18
C LEU A 545 16.11 15.26 17.55
N THR A 546 17.14 15.85 16.92
CA THR A 546 18.55 15.51 17.16
C THR A 546 19.36 16.68 17.73
N ARG A 547 18.95 17.92 17.43
CA ARG A 547 19.55 19.14 18.00
C ARG A 547 18.48 20.20 18.20
N VAL A 548 18.51 20.86 19.34
CA VAL A 548 17.73 22.08 19.57
C VAL A 548 18.61 23.13 20.21
N GLU A 549 18.59 24.35 19.67
CA GLU A 549 19.39 25.47 20.17
C GLU A 549 18.72 26.82 19.87
N ILE A 550 19.07 27.84 20.65
CA ILE A 550 18.81 29.24 20.29
C ILE A 550 20.11 29.82 19.74
N GLN A 551 20.10 30.17 18.46
CA GLN A 551 21.22 30.79 17.78
C GLN A 551 21.11 32.32 17.84
N CYS A 552 22.21 32.97 18.21
CA CYS A 552 22.29 34.45 18.33
C CYS A 552 23.26 35.06 17.34
N SER A 553 24.34 34.34 17.02
CA SER A 553 25.26 34.66 15.93
C SER A 553 25.85 33.37 15.37
N LYS A 554 26.78 33.47 14.39
CA LYS A 554 27.45 32.29 13.83
C LYS A 554 28.21 31.47 14.88
N ASN A 555 28.72 32.12 15.93
CA ASN A 555 29.58 31.50 16.95
C ASN A 555 28.96 31.50 18.36
N GLU A 556 27.79 32.11 18.53
CA GLU A 556 27.11 32.19 19.83
C GLU A 556 25.73 31.53 19.74
N PHE A 557 25.57 30.46 20.50
CA PHE A 557 24.34 29.67 20.57
C PHE A 557 24.17 29.06 21.96
N TYR A 558 22.92 28.82 22.33
CA TYR A 558 22.52 28.20 23.59
C TYR A 558 21.94 26.83 23.26
N ASN A 559 22.66 25.77 23.64
CA ASN A 559 22.33 24.39 23.28
C ASN A 559 21.35 23.79 24.31
N PHE A 560 20.24 23.25 23.82
CA PHE A 560 19.21 22.58 24.61
C PHE A 560 19.11 21.08 24.35
N THR A 561 20.05 20.49 23.61
CA THR A 561 20.02 19.06 23.24
C THR A 561 20.14 18.14 24.46
N ASN A 562 21.03 18.48 25.40
CA ASN A 562 21.16 17.81 26.70
C ASN A 562 20.60 18.74 27.79
N TYR A 563 19.28 18.80 27.86
CA TYR A 563 18.54 19.68 28.75
C TYR A 563 17.34 18.95 29.34
N ALA A 564 16.72 19.52 30.37
CA ALA A 564 15.50 18.96 30.93
C ALA A 564 14.33 19.10 29.93
N TRP A 565 13.93 17.98 29.35
CA TRP A 565 12.83 17.86 28.39
C TRP A 565 11.63 17.13 29.00
N GLY A 566 10.43 17.59 28.67
CA GLY A 566 9.15 16.99 29.00
C GLY A 566 8.45 16.48 27.75
N TYR A 567 7.78 15.33 27.83
CA TYR A 567 7.22 14.62 26.68
C TYR A 567 5.74 14.28 26.84
N GLN A 568 4.98 14.45 25.75
CA GLN A 568 3.59 13.98 25.66
C GLN A 568 3.34 13.31 24.31
N VAL A 569 2.94 12.04 24.34
CA VAL A 569 2.51 11.29 23.14
C VAL A 569 1.09 11.69 22.77
N GLY A 570 0.89 12.04 21.51
CA GLY A 570 -0.40 12.39 20.94
C GLY A 570 -0.91 13.79 21.28
N LEU A 571 -1.96 14.18 20.55
CA LEU A 571 -2.72 15.40 20.79
C LEU A 571 -3.83 15.16 21.83
N PHE A 572 -4.32 16.22 22.47
CA PHE A 572 -5.37 16.08 23.47
C PHE A 572 -6.69 15.62 22.84
N GLY A 573 -7.05 16.13 21.67
CA GLY A 573 -8.21 15.67 20.91
C GLY A 573 -8.10 14.20 20.47
N GLU A 574 -6.91 13.71 20.15
CA GLU A 574 -6.68 12.28 19.86
C GLU A 574 -6.90 11.42 21.09
N LYS A 575 -6.37 11.85 22.25
CA LYS A 575 -6.50 11.14 23.53
C LYS A 575 -7.95 10.99 23.96
N LEU A 576 -8.76 12.03 23.72
CA LEU A 576 -10.21 12.01 23.98
C LEU A 576 -11.02 11.34 22.85
N GLN A 577 -10.38 11.06 21.72
CA GLN A 577 -11.01 10.48 20.53
C GLN A 577 -12.23 11.30 20.06
N ILE A 578 -12.12 12.63 20.02
CA ILE A 578 -13.24 13.55 19.70
C ILE A 578 -13.75 13.44 18.25
N TYR A 579 -13.09 12.62 17.43
CA TYR A 579 -13.58 12.18 16.12
C TYR A 579 -14.71 11.14 16.20
N ARG A 580 -15.00 10.60 17.39
CA ARG A 580 -16.13 9.71 17.68
C ARG A 580 -17.32 10.50 18.17
N GLU A 581 -18.51 10.15 17.69
CA GLU A 581 -19.76 10.83 18.04
C GLU A 581 -20.03 10.81 19.54
N GLU A 582 -19.75 9.69 20.21
CA GLU A 582 -19.90 9.55 21.65
C GLU A 582 -19.00 10.49 22.47
N ASN A 583 -17.88 10.98 21.91
CA ASN A 583 -16.89 11.76 22.65
C ASN A 583 -16.85 13.24 22.24
N ILE A 584 -17.67 13.67 21.27
CA ILE A 584 -17.67 15.06 20.80
C ILE A 584 -17.94 16.06 21.93
N HIS A 585 -18.65 15.68 22.99
CA HIS A 585 -18.99 16.58 24.09
C HIS A 585 -17.87 16.73 25.14
N MET A 586 -16.76 16.01 24.99
CA MET A 586 -15.62 16.06 25.92
C MET A 586 -14.79 17.34 25.80
N VAL A 587 -15.03 18.15 24.76
CA VAL A 587 -14.41 19.47 24.56
C VAL A 587 -15.48 20.51 24.25
N GLU A 588 -15.17 21.77 24.55
CA GLU A 588 -16.05 22.89 24.24
C GLU A 588 -15.83 23.34 22.80
N TRP A 589 -16.79 23.00 21.94
CA TRP A 589 -16.77 23.40 20.53
C TRP A 589 -17.30 24.82 20.38
N SER A 590 -16.58 25.65 19.62
CA SER A 590 -16.97 27.03 19.31
C SER A 590 -17.29 27.18 17.83
N LYS A 591 -17.91 28.29 17.41
CA LYS A 591 -18.10 28.59 15.99
C LYS A 591 -16.73 28.69 15.31
N ALA A 592 -16.53 27.96 14.21
CA ALA A 592 -15.22 27.91 13.55
C ALA A 592 -14.78 29.31 13.08
N ASN A 593 -13.58 29.73 13.48
CA ASN A 593 -12.99 31.00 13.02
C ASN A 593 -11.87 30.75 12.02
N THR A 594 -12.21 30.80 10.73
CA THR A 594 -11.28 30.52 9.63
C THR A 594 -10.34 31.70 9.32
N SER A 595 -10.59 32.88 9.88
CA SER A 595 -9.77 34.08 9.64
C SER A 595 -8.42 34.06 10.37
N LEU A 596 -8.26 33.21 11.37
CA LEU A 596 -7.05 33.13 12.20
C LEU A 596 -6.01 32.15 11.66
N ASN A 597 -6.35 31.33 10.66
CA ASN A 597 -5.51 30.25 10.12
C ASN A 597 -4.72 29.50 11.20
N GLN A 598 -5.40 29.18 12.31
CA GLN A 598 -4.77 28.70 13.53
C GLN A 598 -4.37 27.23 13.37
N PRO A 599 -3.10 26.86 13.61
CA PRO A 599 -2.66 25.47 13.55
C PRO A 599 -3.27 24.64 14.69
N LEU A 600 -3.23 23.32 14.56
CA LEU A 600 -3.77 22.36 15.53
C LEU A 600 -5.26 22.58 15.84
N THR A 601 -6.06 22.79 14.81
CA THR A 601 -7.50 23.03 14.94
C THR A 601 -8.29 21.81 14.50
N TRP A 602 -9.18 21.33 15.36
CA TRP A 602 -10.19 20.34 15.04
C TRP A 602 -11.42 21.03 14.49
N TYR A 603 -11.94 20.53 13.38
CA TYR A 603 -13.20 20.97 12.77
C TYR A 603 -14.21 19.84 12.78
N LYS A 604 -15.48 20.16 12.98
CA LYS A 604 -16.57 19.21 12.76
C LYS A 604 -17.78 19.84 12.08
N THR A 605 -18.53 19.00 11.38
CA THR A 605 -19.83 19.32 10.76
C THR A 605 -20.67 18.05 10.62
N PHE A 606 -21.98 18.20 10.38
CA PHE A 606 -22.91 17.12 10.08
C PHE A 606 -23.50 17.27 8.68
N PHE A 607 -23.75 16.15 8.01
CA PHE A 607 -24.28 16.13 6.65
C PHE A 607 -25.03 14.84 6.30
N ASP A 608 -25.81 14.87 5.23
CA ASP A 608 -26.55 13.70 4.74
C ASP A 608 -25.76 12.92 3.70
N ALA A 609 -25.98 11.61 3.61
CA ALA A 609 -25.26 10.80 2.64
C ALA A 609 -25.63 11.21 1.19
N PRO A 610 -24.64 11.30 0.26
CA PRO A 610 -24.92 11.54 -1.15
C PRO A 610 -25.90 10.51 -1.73
N ILE A 611 -26.83 10.94 -2.56
CA ILE A 611 -27.78 10.03 -3.23
C ILE A 611 -27.02 9.11 -4.21
N GLY A 612 -27.49 7.86 -4.36
CA GLY A 612 -26.98 6.90 -5.34
C GLY A 612 -25.84 6.03 -4.84
N ASN A 613 -25.25 5.26 -5.77
CA ASN A 613 -24.27 4.20 -5.47
C ASN A 613 -22.86 4.52 -6.00
N ASP A 614 -22.66 5.68 -6.63
CA ASP A 614 -21.36 6.10 -7.15
C ASP A 614 -20.34 6.26 -6.00
N PRO A 615 -19.06 5.89 -6.19
CA PRO A 615 -18.03 6.16 -5.18
C PRO A 615 -17.96 7.63 -4.75
N VAL A 616 -17.50 7.86 -3.52
CA VAL A 616 -17.47 9.20 -2.91
C VAL A 616 -16.06 9.57 -2.50
N ALA A 617 -15.72 10.85 -2.64
CA ALA A 617 -14.48 11.41 -2.13
C ALA A 617 -14.72 12.79 -1.50
N LEU A 618 -13.93 13.09 -0.48
CA LEU A 618 -13.85 14.39 0.15
C LEU A 618 -12.76 15.21 -0.56
N ASN A 619 -13.13 16.37 -1.09
CA ASN A 619 -12.17 17.32 -1.64
C ASN A 619 -11.65 18.21 -0.51
N LEU A 620 -10.34 18.11 -0.24
CA LEU A 620 -9.64 18.86 0.79
C LEU A 620 -8.70 19.94 0.22
N SER A 621 -8.90 20.37 -1.03
CA SER A 621 -8.00 21.30 -1.73
C SER A 621 -7.73 22.62 -1.00
N SER A 622 -8.58 23.02 -0.05
CA SER A 622 -8.44 24.23 0.76
C SER A 622 -7.79 24.03 2.13
N MET A 623 -7.40 22.80 2.45
CA MET A 623 -6.82 22.42 3.73
C MET A 623 -5.28 22.35 3.65
N GLY A 624 -4.64 22.21 4.81
CA GLY A 624 -3.18 22.14 4.92
C GLY A 624 -2.69 20.70 5.04
N LYS A 625 -2.59 20.22 6.28
CA LYS A 625 -2.16 18.86 6.63
C LYS A 625 -2.99 18.35 7.79
N GLY A 626 -3.28 17.05 7.82
CA GLY A 626 -4.08 16.51 8.90
C GLY A 626 -4.53 15.08 8.71
N GLU A 627 -5.62 14.74 9.39
CA GLU A 627 -6.36 13.49 9.25
C GLU A 627 -7.86 13.80 9.30
N ALA A 628 -8.65 13.00 8.60
CA ALA A 628 -10.10 13.17 8.53
C ALA A 628 -10.83 11.87 8.89
N TRP A 629 -12.02 12.02 9.48
CA TRP A 629 -12.86 10.93 9.92
C TRP A 629 -14.30 11.14 9.49
N ILE A 630 -14.97 10.04 9.11
CA ILE A 630 -16.40 9.98 8.88
C ILE A 630 -16.99 8.98 9.87
N ASN A 631 -17.88 9.44 10.75
CA ASN A 631 -18.51 8.62 11.78
C ASN A 631 -17.49 7.83 12.64
N GLY A 632 -16.39 8.48 13.02
CA GLY A 632 -15.30 7.87 13.79
C GLY A 632 -14.36 6.95 12.99
N GLN A 633 -14.65 6.67 11.71
CA GLN A 633 -13.78 5.90 10.83
C GLN A 633 -12.80 6.83 10.11
N SER A 634 -11.50 6.59 10.27
CA SER A 634 -10.49 7.42 9.60
C SER A 634 -10.46 7.13 8.10
N ILE A 635 -10.55 8.19 7.29
CA ILE A 635 -10.37 8.12 5.84
C ILE A 635 -8.91 8.30 5.42
N GLY A 636 -8.03 8.56 6.39
CA GLY A 636 -6.58 8.66 6.22
C GLY A 636 -6.03 10.08 6.36
N ARG A 637 -4.71 10.18 6.27
CA ARG A 637 -3.97 11.44 6.34
C ARG A 637 -4.23 12.30 5.10
N TYR A 638 -4.16 13.61 5.24
CA TYR A 638 -4.08 14.54 4.11
C TYR A 638 -2.89 15.47 4.27
N TRP A 639 -2.28 15.86 3.15
CA TRP A 639 -1.19 16.84 3.16
C TRP A 639 -1.19 17.60 1.83
N VAL A 640 -2.15 18.51 1.71
CA VAL A 640 -2.45 19.27 0.51
C VAL A 640 -1.46 20.42 0.34
N SER A 641 -0.95 20.98 1.44
CA SER A 641 0.07 22.03 1.40
C SER A 641 1.45 21.55 0.95
N PHE A 642 1.71 20.23 0.89
CA PHE A 642 2.95 19.69 0.33
C PHE A 642 2.83 19.57 -1.19
N LEU A 643 3.30 20.61 -1.87
CA LEU A 643 3.20 20.74 -3.31
C LEU A 643 4.30 19.96 -4.05
N THR A 644 3.96 19.51 -5.26
CA THR A 644 4.90 18.90 -6.21
C THR A 644 5.82 19.94 -6.82
N SER A 645 6.76 19.49 -7.66
CA SER A 645 7.60 20.37 -8.48
C SER A 645 6.81 21.28 -9.43
N LYS A 646 5.56 20.92 -9.77
CA LYS A 646 4.62 21.74 -10.56
C LYS A 646 3.79 22.70 -9.72
N ARG A 647 4.02 22.75 -8.40
CA ARG A 647 3.25 23.57 -7.43
C ARG A 647 1.78 23.14 -7.31
N GLU A 648 1.50 21.85 -7.49
CA GLU A 648 0.18 21.27 -7.31
C GLU A 648 0.20 20.30 -6.12
N PRO A 649 -0.89 20.14 -5.36
CA PRO A 649 -0.95 19.12 -4.32
C PRO A 649 -0.88 17.70 -4.90
N SER A 650 -0.14 16.80 -4.26
CA SER A 650 -0.07 15.39 -4.69
C SER A 650 -1.42 14.66 -4.61
N GLN A 651 -2.31 15.07 -3.69
CA GLN A 651 -3.64 14.50 -3.51
C GLN A 651 -4.60 15.55 -2.94
N ILE A 652 -5.74 15.75 -3.61
CA ILE A 652 -6.83 16.63 -3.15
C ILE A 652 -8.14 15.88 -2.87
N MET A 653 -8.37 14.75 -3.54
CA MET A 653 -9.54 13.90 -3.35
C MET A 653 -9.17 12.74 -2.42
N TYR A 654 -9.92 12.58 -1.34
CA TYR A 654 -9.71 11.55 -0.33
C TYR A 654 -10.91 10.62 -0.31
N HIS A 655 -10.69 9.35 -0.61
CA HIS A 655 -11.76 8.36 -0.74
C HIS A 655 -12.54 8.18 0.57
N VAL A 656 -13.87 8.24 0.45
CA VAL A 656 -14.79 7.91 1.53
C VAL A 656 -15.62 6.69 1.13
N PRO A 657 -15.37 5.51 1.71
CA PRO A 657 -16.15 4.32 1.43
C PRO A 657 -17.63 4.55 1.73
N ARG A 658 -18.49 4.10 0.83
CA ARG A 658 -19.95 4.21 1.00
C ARG A 658 -20.45 3.57 2.29
N SER A 659 -19.79 2.50 2.75
CA SER A 659 -20.15 1.81 4.00
C SER A 659 -19.81 2.59 5.28
N PHE A 660 -19.10 3.72 5.19
CA PHE A 660 -18.86 4.58 6.34
C PHE A 660 -20.06 5.50 6.63
N PHE A 661 -21.01 5.64 5.69
CA PHE A 661 -22.16 6.52 5.86
C PHE A 661 -23.36 5.85 6.53
N LYS A 662 -24.02 6.61 7.42
CA LYS A 662 -25.44 6.47 7.76
C LYS A 662 -26.29 7.20 6.71
N THR A 663 -27.61 7.01 6.73
CA THR A 663 -28.51 7.71 5.80
C THR A 663 -28.49 9.23 5.95
N SER A 664 -28.41 9.72 7.18
CA SER A 664 -28.40 11.14 7.55
C SER A 664 -27.52 11.34 8.78
N GLU A 665 -27.26 12.60 9.14
CA GLU A 665 -26.51 12.99 10.34
C GLU A 665 -25.12 12.33 10.43
N ASN A 666 -24.42 12.26 9.29
CA ASN A 666 -23.05 11.80 9.25
C ASN A 666 -22.13 12.85 9.87
N LEU A 667 -21.29 12.44 10.81
CA LEU A 667 -20.30 13.29 11.44
C LEU A 667 -19.01 13.29 10.61
N LEU A 668 -18.62 14.46 10.11
CA LEU A 668 -17.28 14.71 9.55
C LEU A 668 -16.44 15.43 10.60
N VAL A 669 -15.29 14.87 10.94
CA VAL A 669 -14.28 15.52 11.80
C VAL A 669 -12.95 15.61 11.05
N LEU A 670 -12.26 16.74 11.16
CA LEU A 670 -10.91 16.94 10.64
C LEU A 670 -10.01 17.45 11.76
N LEU A 671 -8.78 16.94 11.81
CA LEU A 671 -7.67 17.58 12.51
C LEU A 671 -6.87 18.37 11.47
N GLU A 672 -6.80 19.69 11.57
CA GLU A 672 -5.97 20.55 10.71
C GLU A 672 -4.72 21.02 11.47
N GLU A 673 -3.57 20.56 11.01
CA GLU A 673 -2.27 20.73 11.65
C GLU A 673 -1.61 22.07 11.30
N ALA A 674 -1.68 22.50 10.04
CA ALA A 674 -0.90 23.63 9.54
C ALA A 674 -1.73 24.92 9.36
N GLY A 675 -3.03 24.76 9.12
CA GLY A 675 -3.96 25.85 8.80
C GLY A 675 -4.65 25.61 7.46
N GLY A 676 -5.97 25.75 7.42
CA GLY A 676 -6.80 25.42 6.27
C GLY A 676 -8.19 26.04 6.39
N ASN A 677 -8.87 26.23 5.26
CA ASN A 677 -10.21 26.80 5.22
C ASN A 677 -11.26 25.70 4.97
N PRO A 678 -12.05 25.30 5.99
CA PRO A 678 -13.06 24.26 5.83
C PRO A 678 -14.23 24.64 4.92
N LEU A 679 -14.42 25.93 4.59
CA LEU A 679 -15.57 26.41 3.79
C LEU A 679 -15.52 25.98 2.31
N HIS A 680 -14.39 25.48 1.83
CA HIS A 680 -14.27 24.98 0.46
C HIS A 680 -14.16 23.45 0.40
N ILE A 681 -14.27 22.78 1.56
CA ILE A 681 -14.40 21.32 1.57
C ILE A 681 -15.70 20.97 0.86
N SER A 682 -15.62 19.95 0.00
CA SER A 682 -16.78 19.44 -0.72
C SER A 682 -16.80 17.92 -0.73
N LEU A 683 -18.01 17.37 -0.79
CA LEU A 683 -18.26 15.95 -0.96
C LEU A 683 -18.65 15.68 -2.40
N ASN A 684 -17.92 14.78 -3.05
CA ASN A 684 -18.03 14.56 -4.49
C ASN A 684 -18.36 13.09 -4.77
N THR A 685 -19.23 12.86 -5.74
CA THR A 685 -19.45 11.54 -6.33
C THR A 685 -18.56 11.38 -7.56
N ILE A 686 -18.05 10.17 -7.76
CA ILE A 686 -17.12 9.83 -8.85
C ILE A 686 -17.80 8.80 -9.73
N SER A 687 -17.92 9.10 -11.02
CA SER A 687 -18.55 8.20 -12.00
C SER A 687 -17.72 8.09 -13.26
N LEU A 688 -18.03 7.09 -14.09
CA LEU A 688 -17.48 6.96 -15.43
C LEU A 688 -18.48 7.51 -16.44
N SER A 689 -18.03 8.32 -17.38
CA SER A 689 -18.85 8.72 -18.53
C SER A 689 -18.36 8.07 -19.82
N THR A 690 -19.33 7.74 -20.66
CA THR A 690 -19.09 7.48 -22.08
C THR A 690 -19.10 8.82 -22.80
N LEU A 691 -17.98 9.22 -23.41
CA LEU A 691 -17.99 10.39 -24.28
C LEU A 691 -18.99 10.17 -25.43
N PRO A 692 -19.82 11.16 -25.80
CA PRO A 692 -20.82 11.04 -26.86
C PRO A 692 -20.24 10.88 -28.27
N LYS A 693 -18.92 10.84 -28.42
CA LYS A 693 -18.27 10.56 -29.69
C LYS A 693 -17.47 9.27 -29.54
N PRO A 694 -17.63 8.27 -30.42
CA PRO A 694 -16.52 7.37 -30.67
C PRO A 694 -15.37 8.28 -31.06
N ILE A 695 -14.37 8.40 -30.19
CA ILE A 695 -13.06 8.83 -30.67
C ILE A 695 -12.71 7.73 -31.65
N HIS A 696 -12.92 8.02 -32.94
CA HIS A 696 -12.33 7.24 -34.00
C HIS A 696 -10.83 7.29 -33.72
N TYR A 697 -10.33 6.25 -33.07
CA TYR A 697 -8.91 5.99 -33.03
C TYR A 697 -8.49 5.52 -34.44
N TYR A 698 -8.45 6.47 -35.37
CA TYR A 698 -7.56 6.39 -36.54
C TYR A 698 -6.13 6.80 -36.18
N HIS A 699 -5.86 7.03 -34.89
CA HIS A 699 -4.53 7.20 -34.31
C HIS A 699 -4.43 6.40 -32.99
N LEU A 700 -4.55 5.07 -33.07
CA LEU A 700 -3.94 4.21 -32.06
C LEU A 700 -2.45 4.18 -32.35
N LEU A 701 -1.62 4.34 -31.31
CA LEU A 701 -0.14 4.38 -31.31
C LEU A 701 0.43 5.81 -31.39
N GLN A 702 0.49 6.46 -30.22
CA GLN A 702 1.55 7.42 -29.91
C GLN A 702 2.52 6.75 -28.94
#